data_AF-A0A381R354-F1
#
_entry.id   AF-A0A381R354-F1
#
_cell.length_a   1.000
_cell.length_b   1.000
_cell.length_c   1.000
_cell.angle_alpha   90.00
_cell.angle_beta   90.00
_cell.angle_gamma   90.00
#
_symmetry.space_group_name_H-M   'P 1'
#
loop_
_entity.id
_entity.type
_entity.pdbx_description
1 polymer ?
#
loop_
_entity_poly.entity_id
_entity_poly.type
_entity_poly.pdbx_seq_one_letter_code
_entity_poly.pdbx_strand_id
1 'polypeptide(L)'
;MKKLADKIIIKGARQHNLKNIDVEIARNKLVVITGLSGSGKSSLAFDTLYAEGKRRYVESLSSYARQFLGLLEKPDMDYIEGLSPAISIEQKATARNPRSTVGTVTEIHDYLRLLYAHVGRPHCWLCNRPIQRQTVQQIVDTIMKFGEGARIYILAPVVRGRKGQHKGVFEQVRKEGFLRVRIDGKVYKIDEKFTLEKNKKHSIEVVVDRIVLEGDFKERLTESVELSLKIGSGLMIVHELPSKDHLFSEHFACPHCEVSMEELSPRMFSFNSPYGACPHCDGLGSHMEIDPELVVPDKTKSLIQGAIFPLGEQPRGNWYGSILKSLSQYYNFKFTTPWYKLDREIREMLLNGTGSKRLKMEYSSERWSGTYTGGWEGTIPNLMRRYKQTKSNHIRDWIEQFMSMRACPECDGSRLKEETRAVTIGNINLGQVSSYSIKNAKGFFSTLKLTKTDAAIAHQILKEVQERLSFLIDVGLDYLTLDRSAATLSGGEAQRIRLATQIGSQLVGVLYILDEPSIGLHPRDNGRLLNSLRKLRNLGNSIIVVEHDQKTMESADQIIDLGPGAGEHGGEVVFSGTPQKILTSKKSITGKYLSGKKAIPVPISRRNGSGKILTIKKAHGNNLKNIEVSFPLGKMVVVTGVSGSGKSTLVNETVFPILSKELNGARAYPLLYESIQGLEYLDKVIEIDQKPIGRTPRSNPATYTGVFTFIRDLFTQLPESKIRGYKPGRFSFNVKGGRCESCEGDGIIKIEMNFLPDVYVVCEICKGARYNRETLEIKYKGKNIADVLNMSVEEALEFFKNIPQINKKLITLYDVGLGYIRLGQQATTLSGGEAQRVKLGTELSRVSQDRTFYILDEPTTGLHFEDVNLLLAVLQRLVDRGNTVVVIEHNLDVIKSADWVIDLGPEGGEEGGQLIFSGTPEKLSEYPGSYTGTFLKTTLNGALGK
;
A
#
# COMPACT_ATOMS: atom_id res chain seq x y z
N MET A 1 18.72 45.39 0.23
CA MET A 1 17.96 44.14 -0.02
C MET A 1 16.57 44.53 -0.52
N LYS A 2 16.19 44.17 -1.76
CA LYS A 2 14.80 44.33 -2.22
C LYS A 2 13.89 43.53 -1.28
N LYS A 3 12.86 44.15 -0.69
CA LYS A 3 11.81 43.44 0.04
C LYS A 3 11.32 42.30 -0.85
N LEU A 4 11.44 41.05 -0.39
CA LEU A 4 10.81 39.91 -1.06
C LEU A 4 9.34 40.25 -1.25
N ALA A 5 8.79 40.04 -2.45
CA ALA A 5 7.38 40.27 -2.70
C ALA A 5 6.54 39.45 -1.71
N ASP A 6 5.62 40.13 -1.00
CA ASP A 6 4.74 39.54 0.03
C ASP A 6 3.61 38.67 -0.58
N LYS A 7 3.58 38.55 -1.91
CA LYS A 7 2.55 37.84 -2.68
C LYS A 7 3.17 37.09 -3.85
N ILE A 8 2.51 36.02 -4.27
CA ILE A 8 2.71 35.36 -5.56
C ILE A 8 1.68 35.96 -6.53
N ILE A 9 2.12 36.47 -7.66
CA ILE A 9 1.28 37.14 -8.66
C ILE A 9 1.31 36.33 -9.94
N ILE A 10 0.14 35.97 -10.45
CA ILE A 10 -0.05 35.29 -11.73
C ILE A 10 -0.86 36.19 -12.63
N LYS A 11 -0.43 36.31 -13.89
CA LYS A 11 -1.12 37.08 -14.93
C LYS A 11 -1.41 36.21 -16.14
N GLY A 12 -2.64 36.30 -16.62
CA GLY A 12 -3.11 35.66 -17.83
C GLY A 12 -2.98 34.14 -17.85
N ALA A 13 -3.30 33.44 -16.75
CA ALA A 13 -3.26 31.98 -16.73
C ALA A 13 -4.39 31.38 -17.60
N ARG A 14 -4.03 30.47 -18.52
CA ARG A 14 -4.91 29.87 -19.55
C ARG A 14 -4.85 28.35 -19.59
N GLN A 15 -4.12 27.72 -18.67
CA GLN A 15 -4.00 26.28 -18.62
C GLN A 15 -5.38 25.59 -18.55
N HIS A 16 -5.62 24.66 -19.48
CA HIS A 16 -6.90 23.94 -19.63
C HIS A 16 -8.12 24.84 -19.87
N ASN A 17 -8.97 25.05 -18.86
CA ASN A 17 -10.20 25.84 -18.96
C ASN A 17 -10.08 27.21 -18.30
N LEU A 18 -8.90 27.59 -17.80
CA LEU A 18 -8.69 28.91 -17.20
C LEU A 18 -8.87 30.03 -18.24
N LYS A 19 -9.66 31.05 -17.90
CA LYS A 19 -10.06 32.12 -18.83
C LYS A 19 -9.15 33.34 -18.74
N ASN A 20 -7.86 33.14 -19.01
CA ASN A 20 -6.86 34.21 -18.97
C ASN A 20 -6.87 34.98 -17.62
N ILE A 21 -6.83 34.23 -16.52
CA ILE A 21 -7.08 34.79 -15.19
C ILE A 21 -5.85 35.44 -14.57
N ASP A 22 -6.11 36.52 -13.84
CA ASP A 22 -5.15 37.18 -12.96
C ASP A 22 -5.48 36.84 -11.51
N VAL A 23 -4.48 36.38 -10.74
CA VAL A 23 -4.68 36.04 -9.34
C VAL A 23 -3.49 36.42 -8.47
N GLU A 24 -3.79 36.98 -7.30
CA GLU A 24 -2.82 37.28 -6.24
C GLU A 24 -3.01 36.31 -5.07
N ILE A 25 -1.91 35.67 -4.66
CA ILE A 25 -1.87 34.67 -3.61
C ILE A 25 -0.96 35.17 -2.50
N ALA A 26 -1.46 35.22 -1.26
CA ALA A 26 -0.69 35.67 -0.11
C ALA A 26 0.45 34.70 0.22
N ARG A 27 1.67 35.23 0.37
CA ARG A 27 2.86 34.43 0.72
C ARG A 27 2.94 34.20 2.23
N ASN A 28 3.55 33.09 2.66
CA ASN A 28 3.68 32.69 4.07
C ASN A 28 2.33 32.55 4.80
N LYS A 29 1.28 32.22 4.03
CA LYS A 29 -0.09 32.06 4.47
C LYS A 29 -0.62 30.68 4.09
N LEU A 30 -1.68 30.26 4.76
CA LEU A 30 -2.50 29.12 4.39
C LEU A 30 -3.61 29.61 3.46
N VAL A 31 -3.48 29.33 2.17
CA VAL A 31 -4.43 29.70 1.13
C VAL A 31 -5.23 28.47 0.71
N VAL A 32 -6.54 28.58 0.68
CA VAL A 32 -7.43 27.51 0.20
C VAL A 32 -8.00 27.88 -1.16
N ILE A 33 -7.85 26.99 -2.14
CA ILE A 33 -8.50 27.06 -3.44
C ILE A 33 -9.73 26.14 -3.39
N THR A 34 -10.90 26.69 -3.69
CA THR A 34 -12.17 25.98 -3.65
C THR A 34 -13.02 26.29 -4.90
N GLY A 35 -14.19 25.66 -5.00
CA GLY A 35 -15.08 25.75 -6.17
C GLY A 35 -15.55 24.39 -6.67
N LEU A 36 -16.46 24.36 -7.65
CA LEU A 36 -17.08 23.13 -8.16
C LEU A 36 -16.07 22.13 -8.75
N SER A 37 -16.43 20.84 -8.80
CA SER A 37 -15.67 19.82 -9.53
C SER A 37 -15.53 20.25 -11.01
N GLY A 38 -14.31 20.29 -11.55
CA GLY A 38 -14.06 20.79 -12.92
C GLY A 38 -13.99 22.31 -13.09
N SER A 39 -14.02 23.11 -12.02
CA SER A 39 -13.95 24.58 -12.09
C SER A 39 -12.57 25.16 -12.48
N GLY A 40 -11.51 24.35 -12.51
CA GLY A 40 -10.14 24.78 -12.81
C GLY A 40 -9.20 24.85 -11.60
N LYS A 41 -9.60 24.31 -10.44
CA LYS A 41 -8.77 24.29 -9.20
C LYS A 41 -7.41 23.63 -9.42
N SER A 42 -7.41 22.40 -9.93
CA SER A 42 -6.18 21.64 -10.18
C SER A 42 -5.36 22.26 -11.31
N SER A 43 -6.02 22.86 -12.30
CA SER A 43 -5.35 23.58 -13.40
C SER A 43 -4.55 24.77 -12.88
N LEU A 44 -5.09 25.52 -11.91
CA LEU A 44 -4.36 26.62 -11.26
C LEU A 44 -3.30 26.10 -10.28
N ALA A 45 -3.66 25.18 -9.40
CA ALA A 45 -2.79 24.72 -8.32
C ALA A 45 -1.65 23.83 -8.80
N PHE A 46 -1.94 22.79 -9.58
CA PHE A 46 -0.97 21.78 -9.97
C PHE A 46 -0.38 22.05 -11.36
N ASP A 47 -1.24 22.26 -12.36
CA ASP A 47 -0.78 22.35 -13.75
C ASP A 47 -0.16 23.72 -14.08
N THR A 48 -0.40 24.74 -13.25
CA THR A 48 0.21 26.07 -13.38
C THR A 48 1.25 26.33 -12.28
N LEU A 49 0.83 26.44 -11.01
CA LEU A 49 1.71 26.86 -9.91
C LEU A 49 2.79 25.82 -9.57
N TYR A 50 2.40 24.58 -9.31
CA TYR A 50 3.35 23.51 -9.01
C TYR A 50 4.26 23.21 -10.21
N ALA A 51 3.67 23.07 -11.41
CA ALA A 51 4.41 22.81 -12.62
C ALA A 51 5.51 23.85 -12.85
N GLU A 52 5.19 25.14 -12.76
CA GLU A 52 6.18 26.20 -12.93
C GLU A 52 7.19 26.25 -11.77
N GLY A 53 6.75 26.09 -10.52
CA GLY A 53 7.62 26.14 -9.35
C GLY A 53 8.65 25.02 -9.34
N LYS A 54 8.23 23.81 -9.75
CA LYS A 54 9.11 22.66 -9.94
C LYS A 54 10.03 22.86 -11.14
N ARG A 55 9.49 23.30 -12.30
CA ARG A 55 10.28 23.51 -13.53
C ARG A 55 11.43 24.49 -13.28
N ARG A 56 11.14 25.68 -12.74
CA ARG A 56 12.16 26.71 -12.45
C ARG A 56 13.25 26.20 -11.52
N TYR A 57 12.88 25.39 -10.53
CA TYR A 57 13.84 24.79 -9.61
C TYR A 57 14.72 23.74 -10.31
N VAL A 58 14.13 22.79 -11.05
CA VAL A 58 14.88 21.71 -11.71
C VAL A 58 15.76 22.24 -12.86
N GLU A 59 15.33 23.29 -13.57
CA GLU A 59 16.15 23.99 -14.58
C GLU A 59 17.42 24.65 -14.04
N SER A 60 17.48 24.84 -12.71
CA SER A 60 18.66 25.36 -12.03
C SER A 60 19.65 24.28 -11.60
N LEU A 61 19.27 23.00 -11.60
CA LEU A 61 20.11 21.90 -11.10
C LEU A 61 21.29 21.57 -12.03
N SER A 62 21.09 21.56 -13.35
CA SER A 62 22.15 21.32 -14.33
C SER A 62 21.78 21.82 -15.73
N SER A 63 22.81 22.07 -16.56
CA SER A 63 22.63 22.36 -17.99
C SER A 63 21.93 21.22 -18.73
N TYR A 64 22.25 19.97 -18.36
CA TYR A 64 21.59 18.76 -18.87
C TYR A 64 20.08 18.76 -18.57
N ALA A 65 19.70 18.97 -17.31
CA ALA A 65 18.29 19.02 -16.92
C ALA A 65 17.53 20.14 -17.65
N ARG A 66 18.17 21.29 -17.85
CA ARG A 66 17.59 22.41 -18.60
C ARG A 66 17.31 22.06 -20.07
N GLN A 67 18.21 21.33 -20.73
CA GLN A 67 18.02 20.90 -22.13
C GLN A 67 16.80 19.97 -22.27
N PHE A 68 16.64 19.02 -21.33
CA PHE A 68 15.50 18.10 -21.33
C PHE A 68 14.18 18.79 -20.97
N LEU A 69 14.19 19.68 -19.97
CA LEU A 69 12.99 20.42 -19.58
C LEU A 69 12.53 21.42 -20.64
N GLY A 70 13.44 21.91 -21.49
CA GLY A 70 13.09 22.74 -22.64
C GLY A 70 12.21 22.04 -23.68
N LEU A 71 12.20 20.70 -23.70
CA LEU A 71 11.31 19.90 -24.56
C LEU A 71 9.91 19.75 -23.99
N LEU A 72 9.70 20.07 -22.71
CA LEU A 72 8.39 20.01 -22.08
C LEU A 72 7.59 21.27 -22.40
N GLU A 73 6.30 21.07 -22.63
CA GLU A 73 5.36 22.17 -22.79
C GLU A 73 5.29 22.98 -21.48
N LYS A 74 5.51 24.29 -21.58
CA LYS A 74 5.41 25.20 -20.43
C LYS A 74 3.93 25.43 -20.10
N PRO A 75 3.57 25.63 -18.82
CA PRO A 75 2.22 26.04 -18.47
C PRO A 75 1.81 27.32 -19.21
N ASP A 76 0.59 27.35 -19.74
CA ASP A 76 0.10 28.51 -20.50
C ASP A 76 -0.30 29.67 -19.58
N MET A 77 0.56 30.68 -19.52
CA MET A 77 0.36 31.93 -18.80
C MET A 77 1.24 33.05 -19.35
N ASP A 78 0.89 34.31 -19.07
CA ASP A 78 1.71 35.46 -19.50
C ASP A 78 2.88 35.73 -18.58
N TYR A 79 2.63 35.73 -17.26
CA TYR A 79 3.62 36.13 -16.29
C TYR A 79 3.36 35.55 -14.89
N ILE A 80 4.44 35.23 -14.18
CA ILE A 80 4.38 34.83 -12.77
C ILE A 80 5.60 35.31 -11.98
N GLU A 81 5.32 35.94 -10.84
CA GLU A 81 6.29 36.54 -9.92
C GLU A 81 6.10 36.05 -8.48
N GLY A 82 7.18 36.05 -7.71
CA GLY A 82 7.15 35.71 -6.28
C GLY A 82 7.09 34.20 -5.98
N LEU A 83 7.20 33.36 -7.02
CA LEU A 83 7.11 31.91 -6.91
C LEU A 83 8.31 31.30 -6.16
N SER A 84 8.02 30.47 -5.17
CA SER A 84 8.99 29.63 -4.46
C SER A 84 9.14 28.26 -5.13
N PRO A 85 10.23 27.51 -4.87
CA PRO A 85 10.30 26.09 -5.21
C PRO A 85 9.07 25.36 -4.66
N ALA A 86 8.42 24.57 -5.51
CA ALA A 86 7.13 23.97 -5.19
C ALA A 86 7.22 22.46 -4.95
N ILE A 87 6.52 21.98 -3.93
CA ILE A 87 6.37 20.56 -3.60
C ILE A 87 4.88 20.22 -3.60
N SER A 88 4.47 19.26 -4.43
CA SER A 88 3.10 18.74 -4.42
C SER A 88 2.94 17.57 -3.44
N ILE A 89 1.80 17.55 -2.75
CA ILE A 89 1.37 16.45 -1.88
C ILE A 89 -0.01 15.98 -2.39
N GLU A 90 0.04 15.17 -3.45
CA GLU A 90 -1.12 14.58 -4.14
C GLU A 90 -1.40 13.14 -3.68
N GLN A 91 -2.59 12.65 -4.01
CA GLN A 91 -3.00 11.26 -3.76
C GLN A 91 -2.48 10.24 -4.78
N LYS A 92 -1.67 10.67 -5.76
CA LYS A 92 -1.13 9.76 -6.77
C LYS A 92 -0.35 8.65 -6.08
N ALA A 93 -0.78 7.41 -6.33
CA ALA A 93 -0.21 6.23 -5.73
C ALA A 93 1.32 6.25 -5.90
N THR A 94 2.05 6.23 -4.79
CA THR A 94 3.48 5.93 -4.78
C THR A 94 3.70 4.61 -5.51
N ALA A 95 4.75 4.55 -6.33
CA ALA A 95 5.08 3.35 -7.11
C ALA A 95 4.96 2.09 -6.23
N ARG A 96 4.21 1.10 -6.71
CA ARG A 96 3.87 -0.14 -5.98
C ARG A 96 5.08 -1.07 -5.89
N ASN A 97 6.14 -0.63 -5.21
CA ASN A 97 7.28 -1.48 -4.92
C ASN A 97 6.93 -2.36 -3.70
N PRO A 98 6.85 -3.70 -3.85
CA PRO A 98 6.49 -4.59 -2.75
C PRO A 98 7.48 -4.54 -1.57
N ARG A 99 8.71 -4.06 -1.81
CA ARG A 99 9.72 -3.86 -0.76
C ARG A 99 9.52 -2.60 0.07
N SER A 100 8.73 -1.64 -0.40
CA SER A 100 8.51 -0.38 0.32
C SER A 100 7.54 -0.57 1.49
N THR A 101 7.91 -0.07 2.66
CA THR A 101 7.09 -0.02 3.88
C THR A 101 6.92 1.42 4.37
N VAL A 102 5.97 1.63 5.29
CA VAL A 102 5.81 2.90 6.03
C VAL A 102 7.14 3.39 6.60
N GLY A 103 7.92 2.50 7.24
CA GLY A 103 9.23 2.82 7.80
C GLY A 103 10.26 3.28 6.77
N THR A 104 10.24 2.72 5.55
CA THR A 104 11.13 3.16 4.46
C THR A 104 10.70 4.49 3.84
N VAL A 105 9.40 4.70 3.64
CA VAL A 105 8.87 5.95 3.03
C VAL A 105 9.10 7.15 3.95
N THR A 106 9.05 6.91 5.26
CA THR A 106 9.26 7.94 6.31
C THR A 106 10.72 8.11 6.71
N GLU A 107 11.63 7.31 6.13
CA GLU A 107 13.05 7.17 6.50
C GLU A 107 13.30 6.76 7.97
N ILE A 108 12.24 6.48 8.75
CA ILE A 108 12.37 6.01 10.13
C ILE A 108 13.19 4.73 10.15
N HIS A 109 12.97 3.82 9.20
CA HIS A 109 13.72 2.59 9.09
C HIS A 109 15.23 2.85 8.92
N ASP A 110 15.64 3.89 8.20
CA ASP A 110 17.05 4.22 8.01
C ASP A 110 17.70 4.73 9.30
N TYR A 111 17.00 5.55 10.08
CA TYR A 111 17.45 5.92 11.42
C TYR A 111 17.50 4.72 12.37
N LEU A 112 16.54 3.80 12.29
CA LEU A 112 16.57 2.57 13.07
C LEU A 112 17.78 1.70 12.70
N ARG A 113 18.12 1.60 11.42
CA ARG A 113 19.33 0.89 10.96
C ARG A 113 20.61 1.49 11.55
N LEU A 114 20.70 2.83 11.59
CA LEU A 114 21.82 3.52 12.26
C LEU A 114 21.83 3.23 13.77
N LEU A 115 20.67 3.30 14.42
CA LEU A 115 20.54 3.04 15.86
C LEU A 115 21.01 1.62 16.21
N TYR A 116 20.51 0.60 15.50
CA TYR A 116 20.87 -0.80 15.74
C TYR A 116 22.33 -1.10 15.39
N ALA A 117 22.92 -0.41 14.42
CA ALA A 117 24.34 -0.56 14.12
C ALA A 117 25.25 0.01 15.23
N HIS A 118 24.86 1.13 15.84
CA HIS A 118 25.72 1.82 16.82
C HIS A 118 25.53 1.36 18.26
N VAL A 119 24.30 1.09 18.70
CA VAL A 119 23.99 0.73 20.10
C VAL A 119 23.34 -0.65 20.25
N GLY A 120 23.14 -1.36 19.14
CA GLY A 120 22.60 -2.72 19.16
C GLY A 120 23.58 -3.70 19.81
N ARG A 121 23.05 -4.57 20.68
CA ARG A 121 23.82 -5.63 21.33
C ARG A 121 23.65 -6.93 20.56
N PRO A 122 24.71 -7.46 19.91
CA PRO A 122 24.60 -8.69 19.16
C PRO A 122 24.54 -9.89 20.11
N HIS A 123 23.68 -10.84 19.80
CA HIS A 123 23.58 -12.12 20.48
C HIS A 123 23.86 -13.25 19.49
N CYS A 124 24.25 -14.42 20.01
CA CYS A 124 24.34 -15.63 19.21
C CYS A 124 22.93 -16.09 18.82
N TRP A 125 22.64 -16.23 17.54
CA TRP A 125 21.33 -16.70 17.07
C TRP A 125 21.04 -18.17 17.40
N LEU A 126 22.03 -18.94 17.84
CA LEU A 126 21.86 -20.34 18.26
C LEU A 126 21.69 -20.53 19.78
N CYS A 127 22.39 -19.74 20.60
CA CYS A 127 22.40 -19.91 22.07
C CYS A 127 22.02 -18.66 22.87
N ASN A 128 21.68 -17.57 22.19
CA ASN A 128 21.24 -16.29 22.73
C ASN A 128 22.20 -15.59 23.71
N ARG A 129 23.46 -16.04 23.79
CA ARG A 129 24.50 -15.39 24.60
C ARG A 129 25.00 -14.12 23.90
N PRO A 130 25.35 -13.07 24.65
CA PRO A 130 25.89 -11.85 24.06
C PRO A 130 27.21 -12.14 23.34
N ILE A 131 27.34 -11.60 22.13
CA ILE A 131 28.58 -11.58 21.37
C ILE A 131 29.24 -10.24 21.68
N GLN A 132 30.47 -10.26 22.17
CA GLN A 132 31.23 -9.04 22.44
C GLN A 132 32.60 -9.17 21.80
N ARG A 133 33.02 -8.13 21.09
CA ARG A 133 34.41 -7.94 20.71
C ARG A 133 35.17 -7.43 21.92
N GLN A 134 36.23 -8.10 22.32
CA GLN A 134 37.07 -7.66 23.42
C GLN A 134 38.47 -7.37 22.88
N THR A 135 38.97 -6.17 23.17
CA THR A 135 40.38 -5.84 22.92
C THR A 135 41.27 -6.56 23.93
N VAL A 136 42.54 -6.80 23.58
CA VAL A 136 43.56 -7.34 24.50
C VAL A 136 43.53 -6.62 25.85
N GLN A 137 43.53 -5.28 25.84
CA GLN A 137 43.46 -4.47 27.07
C GLN A 137 42.22 -4.76 27.91
N GLN A 138 41.04 -4.84 27.30
CA GLN A 138 39.80 -5.14 28.02
C GLN A 138 39.78 -6.57 28.60
N ILE A 139 40.39 -7.52 27.89
CA ILE A 139 40.55 -8.89 28.38
C ILE A 139 41.45 -8.89 29.62
N VAL A 140 42.61 -8.22 29.54
CA VAL A 140 43.54 -8.04 30.67
C VAL A 140 42.83 -7.37 31.85
N ASP A 141 42.16 -6.22 31.64
CA ASP A 141 41.42 -5.49 32.66
C ASP A 141 40.30 -6.34 33.31
N THR A 142 39.71 -7.28 32.57
CA THR A 142 38.69 -8.20 33.10
C THR A 142 39.31 -9.28 33.97
N ILE A 143 40.44 -9.86 33.54
CA ILE A 143 41.20 -10.85 34.32
C ILE A 143 41.74 -10.21 35.61
N MET A 144 42.14 -8.94 35.57
CA MET A 144 42.59 -8.19 36.74
C MET A 144 41.52 -8.02 37.83
N LYS A 145 40.24 -8.20 37.50
CA LYS A 145 39.14 -8.17 38.49
C LYS A 145 38.94 -9.49 39.22
N PHE A 146 39.67 -10.54 38.84
CA PHE A 146 39.66 -11.79 39.59
C PHE A 146 40.37 -11.57 40.94
N GLY A 147 39.97 -12.30 41.98
CA GLY A 147 40.46 -12.06 43.35
C GLY A 147 41.99 -12.11 43.46
N GLU A 148 42.57 -11.28 44.32
CA GLU A 148 44.00 -11.27 44.61
C GLU A 148 44.45 -12.66 45.11
N GLY A 149 45.52 -13.22 44.52
CA GLY A 149 45.94 -14.61 44.77
C GLY A 149 45.28 -15.69 43.88
N ALA A 150 44.38 -15.33 42.96
CA ALA A 150 43.77 -16.30 42.06
C ALA A 150 44.81 -16.93 41.11
N ARG A 151 44.70 -18.24 40.90
CA ARG A 151 45.56 -19.01 40.00
C ARG A 151 44.84 -19.25 38.69
N ILE A 152 45.39 -18.73 37.60
CA ILE A 152 44.79 -18.81 36.27
C ILE A 152 45.70 -19.53 35.28
N TYR A 153 45.11 -20.32 34.39
CA TYR A 153 45.77 -20.84 33.19
C TYR A 153 45.23 -20.12 31.97
N ILE A 154 46.14 -19.60 31.15
CA ILE A 154 45.82 -18.99 29.86
C ILE A 154 45.97 -20.06 28.80
N LEU A 155 44.87 -20.33 28.10
CA LEU A 155 44.74 -21.46 27.19
C LEU A 155 44.34 -20.96 25.80
N ALA A 156 45.04 -21.43 24.77
CA ALA A 156 44.71 -21.18 23.38
C ALA A 156 43.95 -22.39 22.81
N PRO A 157 42.65 -22.29 22.49
CA PRO A 157 41.89 -23.41 21.94
C PRO A 157 42.26 -23.65 20.47
N VAL A 158 42.99 -24.73 20.19
CA VAL A 158 43.43 -25.09 18.83
C VAL A 158 42.48 -26.08 18.14
N VAL A 159 41.81 -26.94 18.91
CA VAL A 159 40.79 -27.86 18.41
C VAL A 159 39.62 -27.88 19.39
N ARG A 160 38.39 -27.82 18.90
CA ARG A 160 37.20 -27.75 19.75
C ARG A 160 36.15 -28.73 19.27
N GLY A 161 35.87 -29.76 20.06
CA GLY A 161 34.82 -30.73 19.79
C GLY A 161 34.86 -31.41 18.40
N ARG A 162 36.04 -31.55 17.77
CA ARG A 162 36.20 -32.15 16.44
C ARG A 162 36.63 -33.61 16.53
N LYS A 163 36.07 -34.46 15.66
CA LYS A 163 36.48 -35.87 15.56
C LYS A 163 37.84 -35.99 14.88
N GLY A 164 38.72 -36.83 15.41
CA GLY A 164 40.01 -37.12 14.78
C GLY A 164 41.13 -37.35 15.78
N GLN A 165 42.26 -37.86 15.28
CA GLN A 165 43.44 -38.11 16.12
C GLN A 165 44.31 -36.86 16.32
N HIS A 166 44.13 -35.83 15.49
CA HIS A 166 44.78 -34.51 15.56
C HIS A 166 46.32 -34.55 15.70
N LYS A 167 47.00 -35.60 15.18
CA LYS A 167 48.46 -35.78 15.28
C LYS A 167 49.26 -34.58 14.78
N GLY A 168 48.85 -33.99 13.65
CA GLY A 168 49.50 -32.81 13.09
C GLY A 168 49.45 -31.57 14.00
N VAL A 169 48.37 -31.43 14.80
CA VAL A 169 48.25 -30.33 15.77
C VAL A 169 49.28 -30.50 16.88
N PHE A 170 49.46 -31.71 17.40
CA PHE A 170 50.48 -31.96 18.44
C PHE A 170 51.91 -31.78 17.94
N GLU A 171 52.20 -32.16 16.69
CA GLU A 171 53.51 -31.89 16.07
C GLU A 171 53.78 -30.40 15.90
N GLN A 172 52.77 -29.62 15.53
CA GLN A 172 52.88 -28.17 15.40
C GLN A 172 53.10 -27.51 16.77
N VAL A 173 52.32 -27.88 17.78
CA VAL A 173 52.48 -27.38 19.17
C VAL A 173 53.87 -27.69 19.73
N ARG A 174 54.45 -28.87 19.40
CA ARG A 174 55.85 -29.19 19.76
C ARG A 174 56.86 -28.32 19.03
N LYS A 175 56.70 -28.11 17.72
CA LYS A 175 57.59 -27.26 16.93
C LYS A 175 57.61 -25.82 17.43
N GLU A 176 56.47 -25.33 17.90
CA GLU A 176 56.32 -24.00 18.48
C GLU A 176 56.82 -23.90 19.94
N GLY A 177 57.23 -25.03 20.55
CA GLY A 177 57.92 -25.05 21.85
C GLY A 177 57.02 -25.12 23.09
N PHE A 178 55.71 -25.36 22.94
CA PHE A 178 54.80 -25.45 24.08
C PHE A 178 54.93 -26.78 24.83
N LEU A 179 55.04 -26.72 26.16
CA LEU A 179 55.30 -27.89 27.00
C LEU A 179 54.05 -28.66 27.44
N ARG A 180 52.88 -28.02 27.41
CA ARG A 180 51.64 -28.57 27.98
C ARG A 180 50.43 -28.29 27.09
N VAL A 181 49.51 -29.25 27.10
CA VAL A 181 48.22 -29.17 26.42
C VAL A 181 47.13 -29.69 27.34
N ARG A 182 45.96 -29.06 27.31
CA ARG A 182 44.75 -29.56 27.92
C ARG A 182 43.96 -30.31 26.85
N ILE A 183 43.65 -31.57 27.13
CA ILE A 183 42.89 -32.44 26.24
C ILE A 183 41.68 -32.93 27.01
N ASP A 184 40.48 -32.66 26.49
CA ASP A 184 39.20 -33.06 27.10
C ASP A 184 39.14 -32.74 28.60
N GLY A 185 39.63 -31.55 28.98
CA GLY A 185 39.62 -31.03 30.36
C GLY A 185 40.80 -31.47 31.25
N LYS A 186 41.67 -32.37 30.80
CA LYS A 186 42.86 -32.81 31.56
C LYS A 186 44.15 -32.26 30.96
N VAL A 187 45.06 -31.77 31.80
CA VAL A 187 46.35 -31.20 31.36
C VAL A 187 47.40 -32.31 31.28
N TYR A 188 48.04 -32.42 30.12
CA TYR A 188 49.11 -33.37 29.80
C TYR A 188 50.40 -32.62 29.43
N LYS A 189 51.55 -33.26 29.60
CA LYS A 189 52.81 -32.79 29.00
C LYS A 189 52.86 -33.23 27.54
N ILE A 190 53.33 -32.37 26.65
CA ILE A 190 53.31 -32.66 25.19
C ILE A 190 54.17 -33.86 24.78
N ASP A 191 55.16 -34.23 25.61
CA ASP A 191 56.07 -35.36 25.42
C ASP A 191 55.47 -36.70 25.84
N GLU A 192 54.34 -36.69 26.56
CA GLU A 192 53.61 -37.91 26.90
C GLU A 192 52.98 -38.51 25.63
N LYS A 193 53.07 -39.82 25.46
CA LYS A 193 52.43 -40.51 24.35
C LYS A 193 50.95 -40.71 24.66
N PHE A 194 50.09 -39.86 24.11
CA PHE A 194 48.64 -40.04 24.12
C PHE A 194 48.12 -40.20 22.68
N THR A 195 47.28 -41.21 22.45
CA THR A 195 46.62 -41.45 21.16
C THR A 195 45.13 -41.18 21.29
N LEU A 196 44.65 -40.13 20.62
CA LEU A 196 43.24 -39.79 20.55
C LEU A 196 42.48 -40.76 19.63
N GLU A 197 41.22 -41.03 19.96
CA GLU A 197 40.36 -41.90 19.18
C GLU A 197 39.81 -41.17 17.95
N LYS A 198 39.97 -41.74 16.75
CA LYS A 198 39.56 -41.09 15.49
C LYS A 198 38.06 -40.76 15.44
N ASN A 199 37.23 -41.55 16.12
CA ASN A 199 35.76 -41.45 16.02
C ASN A 199 35.11 -40.63 17.15
N LYS A 200 35.88 -40.21 18.17
CA LYS A 200 35.39 -39.37 19.27
C LYS A 200 35.72 -37.92 19.01
N LYS A 201 34.85 -37.02 19.49
CA LYS A 201 35.09 -35.58 19.47
C LYS A 201 36.07 -35.24 20.58
N HIS A 202 37.11 -34.49 20.25
CA HIS A 202 38.14 -34.05 21.19
C HIS A 202 38.23 -32.52 21.20
N SER A 203 38.51 -31.95 22.37
CA SER A 203 38.91 -30.54 22.52
C SER A 203 40.35 -30.48 23.02
N ILE A 204 41.16 -29.66 22.36
CA ILE A 204 42.59 -29.50 22.60
C ILE A 204 42.86 -28.01 22.76
N GLU A 205 43.37 -27.64 23.93
CA GLU A 205 43.79 -26.30 24.25
C GLU A 205 45.28 -26.28 24.62
N VAL A 206 46.07 -25.39 24.03
CA VAL A 206 47.48 -25.22 24.38
C VAL A 206 47.57 -24.40 25.66
N VAL A 207 48.36 -24.84 26.64
CA VAL A 207 48.60 -24.06 27.86
C VAL A 207 49.70 -23.04 27.57
N VAL A 208 49.32 -21.78 27.39
CA VAL A 208 50.23 -20.69 27.02
C VAL A 208 50.99 -20.19 28.24
N ASP A 209 50.28 -19.87 29.32
CA ASP A 209 50.92 -19.47 30.58
C ASP A 209 50.08 -19.87 31.80
N ARG A 210 50.71 -19.85 32.98
CA ARG A 210 50.11 -20.09 34.30
C ARG A 210 50.55 -18.97 35.22
N ILE A 211 49.60 -18.13 35.60
CA ILE A 211 49.85 -16.89 36.34
C ILE A 211 49.12 -16.97 37.68
N VAL A 212 49.77 -16.46 38.72
CA VAL A 212 49.14 -16.15 40.01
C VAL A 212 48.99 -14.64 40.06
N LEU A 213 47.78 -14.15 40.35
CA LEU A 213 47.48 -12.72 40.39
C LEU A 213 48.00 -12.08 41.69
N GLU A 214 49.32 -12.02 41.84
CA GLU A 214 50.04 -11.43 42.97
C GLU A 214 51.25 -10.62 42.46
N GLY A 215 51.48 -9.42 43.01
CA GLY A 215 52.62 -8.57 42.64
C GLY A 215 52.55 -7.95 41.25
N ASP A 216 53.69 -7.88 40.55
CA ASP A 216 53.81 -7.25 39.23
C ASP A 216 53.63 -8.26 38.09
N PHE A 217 52.37 -8.57 37.75
CA PHE A 217 52.01 -9.58 36.75
C PHE A 217 51.42 -9.01 35.45
N LYS A 218 51.28 -7.68 35.33
CA LYS A 218 50.54 -7.02 34.24
C LYS A 218 51.16 -7.19 32.86
N GLU A 219 52.47 -6.96 32.74
CA GLU A 219 53.18 -7.09 31.46
C GLU A 219 53.13 -8.53 30.96
N ARG A 220 53.47 -9.48 31.84
CA ARG A 220 53.42 -10.91 31.56
C ARG A 220 52.02 -11.40 31.18
N LEU A 221 50.98 -10.92 31.86
CA LEU A 221 49.59 -11.23 31.53
C LEU A 221 49.23 -10.73 30.12
N THR A 222 49.65 -9.51 29.77
CA THR A 222 49.36 -8.91 28.46
C THR A 222 50.02 -9.70 27.33
N GLU A 223 51.31 -10.02 27.44
CA GLU A 223 52.03 -10.84 26.45
C GLU A 223 51.39 -12.24 26.28
N SER A 224 50.98 -12.84 27.39
CA SER A 224 50.34 -14.16 27.38
C SER A 224 48.96 -14.14 26.71
N VAL A 225 48.19 -13.06 26.91
CA VAL A 225 46.89 -12.84 26.27
C VAL A 225 47.08 -12.66 24.75
N GLU A 226 48.01 -11.81 24.31
CA GLU A 226 48.31 -11.62 22.88
C GLU A 226 48.76 -12.92 22.19
N LEU A 227 49.68 -13.65 22.83
CA LEU A 227 50.17 -14.92 22.31
C LEU A 227 49.04 -15.95 22.23
N SER A 228 48.19 -16.03 23.27
CA SER A 228 47.06 -16.96 23.30
C SER A 228 46.02 -16.66 22.24
N LEU A 229 45.69 -15.40 22.01
CA LEU A 229 44.75 -14.98 20.97
C LEU A 229 45.33 -15.28 19.58
N LYS A 230 46.63 -15.03 19.36
CA LYS A 230 47.30 -15.36 18.10
C LYS A 230 47.24 -16.85 17.77
N ILE A 231 47.54 -17.72 18.74
CA ILE A 231 47.51 -19.19 18.57
C ILE A 231 46.08 -19.71 18.42
N GLY A 232 45.16 -19.18 19.22
CA GLY A 232 43.74 -19.55 19.20
C GLY A 232 42.94 -18.90 18.06
N SER A 233 43.60 -18.24 17.10
CA SER A 233 42.96 -17.53 15.97
C SER A 233 41.88 -16.54 16.41
N GLY A 234 42.22 -15.68 17.37
CA GLY A 234 41.36 -14.66 17.96
C GLY A 234 40.51 -15.15 19.14
N LEU A 235 40.69 -16.39 19.62
CA LEU A 235 39.99 -16.96 20.79
C LEU A 235 40.97 -17.35 21.89
N MET A 236 40.55 -17.19 23.15
CA MET A 236 41.33 -17.67 24.31
C MET A 236 40.44 -18.09 25.47
N ILE A 237 40.90 -19.04 26.28
CA ILE A 237 40.23 -19.49 27.50
C ILE A 237 41.12 -19.17 28.69
N VAL A 238 40.55 -18.56 29.72
CA VAL A 238 41.18 -18.39 31.03
C VAL A 238 40.52 -19.37 31.99
N HIS A 239 41.28 -20.37 32.42
CA HIS A 239 40.83 -21.33 33.42
C HIS A 239 41.22 -20.84 34.82
N GLU A 240 40.24 -20.39 35.58
CA GLU A 240 40.36 -20.00 36.99
C GLU A 240 40.22 -21.23 37.89
N LEU A 241 41.28 -21.58 38.61
CA LEU A 241 41.27 -22.72 39.52
C LEU A 241 40.40 -22.45 40.75
N PRO A 242 39.59 -23.43 41.21
CA PRO A 242 39.70 -24.85 40.86
C PRO A 242 38.86 -25.34 39.66
N SER A 243 37.99 -24.55 39.01
CA SER A 243 37.10 -25.13 37.96
C SER A 243 36.44 -24.21 36.93
N LYS A 244 36.68 -22.88 36.90
CA LYS A 244 35.87 -21.97 36.09
C LYS A 244 36.58 -21.55 34.80
N ASP A 245 36.05 -21.97 33.65
CA ASP A 245 36.54 -21.50 32.34
C ASP A 245 35.82 -20.21 31.93
N HIS A 246 36.60 -19.17 31.63
CA HIS A 246 36.15 -17.92 31.03
C HIS A 246 36.71 -17.84 29.62
N LEU A 247 35.88 -17.51 28.63
CA LEU A 247 36.27 -17.58 27.23
C LEU A 247 36.11 -16.20 26.59
N PHE A 248 37.17 -15.75 25.92
CA PHE A 248 37.31 -14.41 25.35
C PHE A 248 37.56 -14.50 23.84
N SER A 249 37.16 -13.45 23.10
CA SER A 249 37.25 -13.38 21.64
C SER A 249 37.61 -11.97 21.16
N GLU A 250 38.57 -11.87 20.24
CA GLU A 250 38.92 -10.64 19.51
C GLU A 250 37.96 -10.33 18.34
N HIS A 251 37.16 -11.32 17.94
CA HIS A 251 36.15 -11.20 16.89
C HIS A 251 34.73 -11.15 17.48
N PHE A 252 33.76 -10.65 16.71
CA PHE A 252 32.33 -10.81 17.01
C PHE A 252 31.91 -12.28 16.80
N ALA A 253 32.42 -13.20 17.63
CA ALA A 253 32.12 -14.62 17.54
C ALA A 253 31.46 -15.11 18.82
N CYS A 254 30.49 -16.01 18.67
CA CYS A 254 29.96 -16.77 19.79
C CYS A 254 30.98 -17.84 20.16
N PRO A 255 31.53 -17.77 21.38
CA PRO A 255 32.58 -18.70 21.71
C PRO A 255 32.07 -20.12 21.96
N HIS A 256 30.77 -20.37 22.11
CA HIS A 256 30.23 -21.72 22.32
C HIS A 256 29.75 -22.41 21.04
N CYS A 257 29.25 -21.64 20.09
CA CYS A 257 28.58 -22.17 18.90
C CYS A 257 29.43 -22.04 17.63
N GLU A 258 30.62 -21.45 17.72
CA GLU A 258 31.54 -21.21 16.60
C GLU A 258 30.93 -20.39 15.46
N VAL A 259 29.86 -19.64 15.76
CA VAL A 259 29.28 -18.70 14.81
C VAL A 259 29.96 -17.34 14.93
N SER A 260 30.32 -16.74 13.80
CA SER A 260 30.88 -15.40 13.72
C SER A 260 29.90 -14.45 13.04
N MET A 261 29.83 -13.23 13.56
CA MET A 261 29.08 -12.13 13.00
C MET A 261 30.06 -11.12 12.41
N GLU A 262 29.69 -10.51 11.29
CA GLU A 262 30.41 -9.37 10.72
C GLU A 262 30.30 -8.14 11.64
N GLU A 263 31.13 -7.14 11.40
CA GLU A 263 31.00 -5.87 12.09
C GLU A 263 29.62 -5.24 11.85
N LEU A 264 28.99 -4.78 12.94
CA LEU A 264 27.68 -4.16 12.88
C LEU A 264 27.75 -2.91 12.02
N SER A 265 27.08 -2.96 10.87
CA SER A 265 27.01 -1.86 9.92
C SER A 265 25.56 -1.60 9.52
N PRO A 266 25.16 -0.35 9.20
CA PRO A 266 23.77 -0.03 8.88
C PRO A 266 23.18 -0.82 7.70
N ARG A 267 24.02 -1.30 6.77
CA ARG A 267 23.60 -2.14 5.64
C ARG A 267 23.15 -3.54 6.06
N MET A 268 23.66 -4.07 7.17
CA MET A 268 23.23 -5.35 7.75
C MET A 268 21.77 -5.31 8.18
N PHE A 269 21.27 -4.13 8.55
CA PHE A 269 19.89 -3.92 8.97
C PHE A 269 18.93 -3.57 7.81
N SER A 270 19.41 -3.59 6.57
CA SER A 270 18.60 -3.29 5.38
C SER A 270 18.11 -4.56 4.72
N PHE A 271 16.78 -4.77 4.69
CA PHE A 271 16.18 -5.84 3.89
C PHE A 271 16.19 -5.55 2.37
N ASN A 272 16.55 -4.34 1.94
CA ASN A 272 16.79 -4.02 0.53
C ASN A 272 18.21 -4.38 0.06
N SER A 273 19.04 -4.93 0.95
CA SER A 273 20.43 -5.27 0.68
C SER A 273 20.69 -6.75 0.98
N PRO A 274 21.45 -7.48 0.14
CA PRO A 274 21.72 -8.91 0.37
C PRO A 274 22.49 -9.17 1.67
N TYR A 275 23.12 -8.15 2.26
CA TYR A 275 23.79 -8.24 3.55
C TYR A 275 22.80 -8.49 4.69
N GLY A 276 21.64 -7.84 4.67
CA GLY A 276 20.63 -7.91 5.73
C GLY A 276 19.35 -8.66 5.37
N ALA A 277 19.07 -8.83 4.08
CA ALA A 277 17.87 -9.49 3.58
C ALA A 277 17.85 -10.98 3.92
N CYS A 278 16.70 -11.46 4.40
CA CYS A 278 16.46 -12.90 4.55
C CYS A 278 16.66 -13.61 3.20
N PRO A 279 17.51 -14.65 3.12
CA PRO A 279 17.87 -15.30 1.86
C PRO A 279 16.70 -16.07 1.25
N HIS A 280 15.78 -16.57 2.06
CA HIS A 280 14.61 -17.30 1.57
C HIS A 280 13.63 -16.38 0.85
N CYS A 281 13.34 -15.19 1.39
CA CYS A 281 12.38 -14.23 0.81
C CYS A 281 13.00 -13.08 0.02
N ASP A 282 14.32 -13.01 -0.10
CA ASP A 282 15.06 -11.89 -0.69
C ASP A 282 14.58 -10.52 -0.15
N GLY A 283 14.36 -10.47 1.17
CA GLY A 283 13.93 -9.27 1.89
C GLY A 283 12.47 -8.82 1.67
N LEU A 284 11.63 -9.65 1.04
CA LEU A 284 10.20 -9.34 0.89
C LEU A 284 9.41 -9.52 2.20
N GLY A 285 9.82 -10.47 3.05
CA GLY A 285 9.12 -10.85 4.28
C GLY A 285 7.93 -11.76 4.05
N SER A 286 7.47 -11.89 2.81
CA SER A 286 6.38 -12.77 2.42
C SER A 286 6.73 -13.60 1.20
N HIS A 287 6.00 -14.70 1.03
CA HIS A 287 6.02 -15.52 -0.17
C HIS A 287 4.61 -15.66 -0.73
N MET A 288 4.51 -15.66 -2.05
CA MET A 288 3.34 -16.18 -2.73
C MET A 288 3.41 -17.71 -2.66
N GLU A 289 2.46 -18.31 -1.95
CA GLU A 289 2.27 -19.76 -1.88
C GLU A 289 0.87 -20.13 -2.35
N ILE A 290 0.72 -21.30 -2.96
CA ILE A 290 -0.60 -21.81 -3.32
C ILE A 290 -1.37 -22.11 -2.03
N ASP A 291 -2.55 -21.53 -1.94
CA ASP A 291 -3.39 -21.64 -0.76
C ASP A 291 -4.47 -22.71 -1.00
N PRO A 292 -4.52 -23.77 -0.16
CA PRO A 292 -5.51 -24.84 -0.28
C PRO A 292 -6.97 -24.36 -0.33
N GLU A 293 -7.30 -23.29 0.40
CA GLU A 293 -8.67 -22.75 0.45
C GLU A 293 -9.05 -22.09 -0.88
N LEU A 294 -8.07 -21.56 -1.62
CA LEU A 294 -8.29 -20.96 -2.94
C LEU A 294 -8.37 -22.03 -4.04
N VAL A 295 -7.69 -23.17 -3.84
CA VAL A 295 -7.74 -24.33 -4.74
C VAL A 295 -9.08 -25.06 -4.65
N VAL A 296 -9.67 -25.12 -3.45
CA VAL A 296 -10.99 -25.74 -3.19
C VAL A 296 -11.93 -24.71 -2.54
N PRO A 297 -12.46 -23.76 -3.34
CA PRO A 297 -13.21 -22.62 -2.80
C PRO A 297 -14.60 -23.00 -2.27
N ASP A 298 -15.19 -24.08 -2.79
CA ASP A 298 -16.50 -24.59 -2.37
C ASP A 298 -16.37 -26.04 -1.93
N LYS A 299 -16.38 -26.22 -0.61
CA LYS A 299 -16.23 -27.53 0.04
C LYS A 299 -17.47 -28.40 -0.09
N THR A 300 -18.61 -27.86 -0.54
CA THR A 300 -19.85 -28.62 -0.76
C THR A 300 -19.88 -29.34 -2.10
N LYS A 301 -19.08 -28.88 -3.07
CA LYS A 301 -18.93 -29.53 -4.37
C LYS A 301 -18.18 -30.84 -4.28
N SER A 302 -18.54 -31.76 -5.17
CA SER A 302 -17.83 -33.00 -5.43
C SER A 302 -16.79 -32.82 -6.54
N LEU A 303 -15.93 -33.82 -6.79
CA LEU A 303 -14.94 -33.75 -7.88
C LEU A 303 -15.60 -33.65 -9.27
N ILE A 304 -16.77 -34.27 -9.46
CA ILE A 304 -17.57 -34.13 -10.71
C ILE A 304 -18.01 -32.69 -10.93
N GLN A 305 -18.38 -31.99 -9.86
CA GLN A 305 -18.79 -30.58 -9.91
C GLN A 305 -17.59 -29.61 -9.92
N GLY A 306 -16.36 -30.13 -9.99
CA GLY A 306 -15.14 -29.33 -10.02
C GLY A 306 -14.72 -28.75 -8.67
N ALA A 307 -14.81 -29.54 -7.59
CA ALA A 307 -14.35 -29.12 -6.26
C ALA A 307 -12.90 -28.60 -6.27
N ILE A 308 -11.99 -29.29 -6.96
CA ILE A 308 -10.62 -28.80 -7.18
C ILE A 308 -10.62 -27.90 -8.42
N PHE A 309 -10.72 -26.60 -8.20
CA PHE A 309 -10.98 -25.65 -9.25
C PHE A 309 -9.94 -25.67 -10.40
N PRO A 310 -8.62 -25.71 -10.12
CA PRO A 310 -7.60 -25.71 -11.18
C PRO A 310 -7.64 -26.94 -12.10
N LEU A 311 -8.24 -28.03 -11.64
CA LEU A 311 -8.43 -29.26 -12.43
C LEU A 311 -9.77 -29.27 -13.18
N GLY A 312 -10.70 -28.37 -12.83
CA GLY A 312 -12.07 -28.38 -13.35
C GLY A 312 -12.87 -29.60 -12.92
N GLU A 313 -13.96 -29.88 -13.62
CA GLU A 313 -14.80 -31.07 -13.40
C GLU A 313 -14.01 -32.34 -13.71
N GLN A 314 -14.10 -33.34 -12.83
CA GLN A 314 -13.37 -34.60 -12.94
C GLN A 314 -14.27 -35.81 -12.65
N PRO A 315 -14.12 -36.93 -13.38
CA PRO A 315 -13.05 -37.21 -14.34
C PRO A 315 -13.33 -36.67 -15.75
N ARG A 316 -12.33 -36.03 -16.37
CA ARG A 316 -12.32 -35.70 -17.82
C ARG A 316 -11.52 -36.75 -18.61
N GLY A 317 -11.77 -36.87 -19.92
CA GLY A 317 -10.99 -37.73 -20.83
C GLY A 317 -9.56 -37.23 -21.09
N ASN A 318 -8.99 -36.46 -20.17
CA ASN A 318 -7.64 -35.92 -20.24
C ASN A 318 -6.70 -36.68 -19.29
N TRP A 319 -5.40 -36.43 -19.43
CA TRP A 319 -4.35 -37.05 -18.61
C TRP A 319 -4.63 -37.03 -17.10
N TYR A 320 -5.09 -35.89 -16.57
CA TYR A 320 -5.41 -35.74 -15.15
C TYR A 320 -6.60 -36.62 -14.71
N GLY A 321 -7.66 -36.68 -15.53
CA GLY A 321 -8.84 -37.48 -15.19
C GLY A 321 -8.56 -38.98 -15.18
N SER A 322 -7.70 -39.47 -16.08
CA SER A 322 -7.26 -40.88 -16.05
C SER A 322 -6.47 -41.21 -14.78
N ILE A 323 -5.54 -40.34 -14.38
CA ILE A 323 -4.78 -40.50 -13.13
C ILE A 323 -5.71 -40.52 -11.91
N LEU A 324 -6.62 -39.55 -11.81
CA LEU A 324 -7.59 -39.48 -10.71
C LEU A 324 -8.49 -40.71 -10.66
N LYS A 325 -8.86 -41.29 -11.81
CA LYS A 325 -9.66 -42.51 -11.88
C LYS A 325 -8.89 -43.71 -11.34
N SER A 326 -7.61 -43.89 -11.69
CA SER A 326 -6.77 -44.93 -11.10
C SER A 326 -6.56 -44.72 -9.60
N LEU A 327 -6.39 -43.47 -9.15
CA LEU A 327 -6.31 -43.15 -7.71
C LEU A 327 -7.60 -43.47 -6.97
N SER A 328 -8.77 -43.22 -7.58
CA SER A 328 -10.07 -43.51 -6.97
C SER A 328 -10.27 -45.01 -6.74
N GLN A 329 -9.76 -45.86 -7.63
CA GLN A 329 -9.81 -47.31 -7.49
C GLN A 329 -8.87 -47.79 -6.38
N TYR A 330 -7.68 -47.19 -6.28
CA TYR A 330 -6.69 -47.57 -5.27
C TYR A 330 -7.06 -47.11 -3.86
N TYR A 331 -7.47 -45.84 -3.70
CA TYR A 331 -7.86 -45.25 -2.40
C TYR A 331 -9.35 -45.40 -2.08
N ASN A 332 -10.11 -46.07 -2.96
CA ASN A 332 -11.54 -46.36 -2.81
C ASN A 332 -12.42 -45.13 -2.50
N PHE A 333 -12.20 -44.01 -3.20
CA PHE A 333 -13.03 -42.80 -3.07
C PHE A 333 -13.94 -42.60 -4.28
N LYS A 334 -15.09 -41.95 -4.08
CA LYS A 334 -16.06 -41.66 -5.14
C LYS A 334 -15.95 -40.20 -5.60
N PHE A 335 -16.04 -39.96 -6.90
CA PHE A 335 -16.03 -38.60 -7.47
C PHE A 335 -17.27 -37.77 -7.12
N THR A 336 -18.38 -38.43 -6.75
CA THR A 336 -19.65 -37.80 -6.35
C THR A 336 -19.68 -37.34 -4.89
N THR A 337 -18.71 -37.77 -4.07
CA THR A 337 -18.66 -37.39 -2.66
C THR A 337 -18.29 -35.90 -2.53
N PRO A 338 -19.10 -35.08 -1.83
CA PRO A 338 -18.74 -33.70 -1.50
C PRO A 338 -17.38 -33.60 -0.80
N TRP A 339 -16.61 -32.55 -1.09
CA TRP A 339 -15.26 -32.39 -0.55
C TRP A 339 -15.17 -32.49 0.97
N TYR A 340 -16.11 -31.86 1.70
CA TYR A 340 -16.13 -31.91 3.18
C TYR A 340 -16.38 -33.32 3.75
N LYS A 341 -16.98 -34.24 2.97
CA LYS A 341 -17.23 -35.63 3.35
C LYS A 341 -16.08 -36.58 2.98
N LEU A 342 -15.09 -36.12 2.21
CA LEU A 342 -13.91 -36.92 1.89
C LEU A 342 -13.01 -37.05 3.12
N ASP A 343 -12.45 -38.25 3.31
CA ASP A 343 -11.49 -38.50 4.38
C ASP A 343 -10.27 -37.57 4.24
N ARG A 344 -9.69 -37.21 5.38
CA ARG A 344 -8.57 -36.27 5.43
C ARG A 344 -7.38 -36.74 4.60
N GLU A 345 -7.07 -38.04 4.63
CA GLU A 345 -5.98 -38.62 3.83
C GLU A 345 -6.21 -38.46 2.33
N ILE A 346 -7.44 -38.63 1.85
CA ILE A 346 -7.78 -38.44 0.44
C ILE A 346 -7.62 -36.97 0.05
N ARG A 347 -8.10 -36.04 0.89
CA ARG A 347 -7.95 -34.59 0.64
C ARG A 347 -6.48 -34.18 0.57
N GLU A 348 -5.66 -34.65 1.52
CA GLU A 348 -4.21 -34.40 1.52
C GLU A 348 -3.53 -35.02 0.29
N MET A 349 -3.90 -36.23 -0.11
CA MET A 349 -3.38 -36.88 -1.32
C MET A 349 -3.74 -36.12 -2.60
N LEU A 350 -4.97 -35.63 -2.73
CA LEU A 350 -5.41 -34.87 -3.91
C LEU A 350 -4.68 -33.52 -4.02
N LEU A 351 -4.41 -32.86 -2.89
CA LEU A 351 -3.73 -31.56 -2.84
C LEU A 351 -2.20 -31.67 -2.92
N ASN A 352 -1.59 -32.52 -2.11
CA ASN A 352 -0.13 -32.60 -1.92
C ASN A 352 0.52 -33.80 -2.63
N GLY A 353 -0.28 -34.69 -3.20
CA GLY A 353 0.21 -35.84 -3.97
C GLY A 353 0.41 -37.12 -3.16
N THR A 354 0.90 -38.16 -3.81
CA THR A 354 1.18 -39.48 -3.20
C THR A 354 2.59 -39.58 -2.60
N GLY A 355 3.35 -38.48 -2.59
CA GLY A 355 4.73 -38.45 -2.12
C GLY A 355 5.65 -39.37 -2.94
N SER A 356 6.38 -40.27 -2.27
CA SER A 356 7.27 -41.24 -2.91
C SER A 356 6.56 -42.49 -3.46
N LYS A 357 5.27 -42.68 -3.15
CA LYS A 357 4.51 -43.85 -3.61
C LYS A 357 4.22 -43.75 -5.11
N ARG A 358 4.66 -44.75 -5.86
CA ARG A 358 4.35 -44.92 -7.29
C ARG A 358 3.25 -45.96 -7.46
N LEU A 359 2.27 -45.64 -8.30
CA LEU A 359 1.13 -46.50 -8.60
C LEU A 359 1.13 -46.81 -10.10
N LYS A 360 0.70 -48.02 -10.46
CA LYS A 360 0.44 -48.39 -11.84
C LYS A 360 -0.93 -47.81 -12.21
N MET A 361 -0.94 -46.84 -13.11
CA MET A 361 -2.13 -46.12 -13.54
C MET A 361 -2.45 -46.46 -15.00
N GLU A 362 -3.73 -46.49 -15.32
CA GLU A 362 -4.20 -46.78 -16.68
C GLU A 362 -4.60 -45.47 -17.36
N TYR A 363 -4.09 -45.26 -18.57
CA TYR A 363 -4.44 -44.11 -19.40
C TYR A 363 -5.04 -44.60 -20.72
N SER A 364 -6.14 -43.97 -21.12
CA SER A 364 -6.82 -44.23 -22.39
C SER A 364 -7.26 -42.91 -23.00
N SER A 365 -6.91 -42.72 -24.27
CA SER A 365 -7.29 -41.59 -25.12
C SER A 365 -7.77 -42.11 -26.47
N GLU A 366 -8.40 -41.27 -27.28
CA GLU A 366 -8.91 -41.64 -28.61
C GLU A 366 -7.83 -42.23 -29.54
N ARG A 367 -6.54 -41.93 -29.32
CA ARG A 367 -5.44 -42.40 -30.16
C ARG A 367 -4.54 -43.47 -29.52
N TRP A 368 -4.49 -43.56 -28.19
CA TRP A 368 -3.53 -44.42 -27.46
C TRP A 368 -4.12 -44.89 -26.13
N SER A 369 -3.91 -46.17 -25.80
CA SER A 369 -4.14 -46.76 -24.48
C SER A 369 -2.85 -47.40 -23.95
N GLY A 370 -2.60 -47.31 -22.64
CA GLY A 370 -1.38 -47.83 -22.03
C GLY A 370 -1.37 -47.76 -20.51
N THR A 371 -0.32 -48.33 -19.91
CA THR A 371 -0.10 -48.26 -18.45
C THR A 371 1.10 -47.37 -18.14
N TYR A 372 0.94 -46.50 -17.15
CA TYR A 372 1.97 -45.57 -16.68
C TYR A 372 2.23 -45.84 -15.20
N THR A 373 3.48 -46.12 -14.83
CA THR A 373 3.87 -46.28 -13.42
C THR A 373 4.49 -44.98 -12.92
N GLY A 374 3.75 -44.23 -12.10
CA GLY A 374 4.17 -42.93 -11.60
C GLY A 374 3.43 -42.51 -10.33
N GLY A 375 3.81 -41.36 -9.79
CA GLY A 375 3.14 -40.76 -8.64
C GLY A 375 2.19 -39.64 -9.08
N TRP A 376 1.22 -39.32 -8.24
CA TRP A 376 0.46 -38.09 -8.37
C TRP A 376 1.22 -36.99 -7.64
N GLU A 377 1.62 -35.93 -8.36
CA GLU A 377 2.39 -34.84 -7.75
C GLU A 377 1.54 -33.97 -6.81
N GLY A 378 0.21 -34.05 -6.90
CA GLY A 378 -0.69 -33.16 -6.15
C GLY A 378 -1.02 -31.89 -6.92
N THR A 379 -2.18 -31.32 -6.64
CA THR A 379 -2.62 -30.07 -7.27
C THR A 379 -1.73 -28.89 -6.87
N ILE A 380 -1.36 -28.79 -5.58
CA ILE A 380 -0.56 -27.69 -5.04
C ILE A 380 0.87 -27.72 -5.60
N PRO A 381 1.62 -28.84 -5.54
CA PRO A 381 2.95 -28.91 -6.15
C PRO A 381 2.92 -28.72 -7.67
N ASN A 382 1.90 -29.22 -8.39
CA ASN A 382 1.74 -28.97 -9.82
C ASN A 382 1.68 -27.46 -10.12
N LEU A 383 0.83 -26.72 -9.40
CA LEU A 383 0.65 -25.28 -9.61
C LEU A 383 1.91 -24.51 -9.24
N MET A 384 2.53 -24.81 -8.10
CA MET A 384 3.79 -24.17 -7.68
C MET A 384 4.91 -24.42 -8.71
N ARG A 385 5.05 -25.64 -9.21
CA ARG A 385 6.04 -25.99 -10.23
C ARG A 385 5.76 -25.23 -11.54
N ARG A 386 4.52 -25.21 -12.00
CA ARG A 386 4.11 -24.47 -13.21
C ARG A 386 4.35 -22.97 -13.04
N TYR A 387 4.08 -22.40 -11.88
CA TYR A 387 4.34 -20.99 -11.59
C TYR A 387 5.83 -20.65 -11.75
N LYS A 388 6.71 -21.45 -11.13
CA LYS A 388 8.17 -21.26 -11.19
C LYS A 388 8.75 -21.50 -12.58
N GLN A 389 8.25 -22.49 -13.33
CA GLN A 389 8.84 -22.91 -14.61
C GLN A 389 8.26 -22.18 -15.84
N THR A 390 7.04 -21.65 -15.76
CA THR A 390 6.37 -21.07 -16.93
C THR A 390 6.96 -19.71 -17.29
N LYS A 391 7.19 -19.48 -18.59
CA LYS A 391 7.61 -18.18 -19.16
C LYS A 391 6.44 -17.28 -19.59
N SER A 392 5.23 -17.81 -19.64
CA SER A 392 4.01 -17.07 -20.00
C SER A 392 3.46 -16.30 -18.80
N ASN A 393 3.38 -14.97 -18.91
CA ASN A 393 2.76 -14.12 -17.90
C ASN A 393 1.29 -14.47 -17.68
N HIS A 394 0.53 -14.75 -18.74
CA HIS A 394 -0.88 -15.14 -18.61
C HIS A 394 -1.08 -16.38 -17.73
N ILE A 395 -0.19 -17.38 -17.82
CA ILE A 395 -0.29 -18.57 -16.97
C ILE A 395 0.12 -18.24 -15.53
N ARG A 396 1.14 -17.39 -15.32
CA ARG A 396 1.49 -16.92 -13.97
C ARG A 396 0.34 -16.16 -13.33
N ASP A 397 -0.23 -15.18 -14.02
CA ASP A 397 -1.36 -14.39 -13.56
C ASP A 397 -2.59 -15.26 -13.26
N TRP A 398 -2.79 -16.35 -14.01
CA TRP A 398 -3.84 -17.33 -13.73
C TRP A 398 -3.54 -18.17 -12.48
N ILE A 399 -2.29 -18.59 -12.27
CA ILE A 399 -1.89 -19.36 -11.07
C ILE A 399 -1.88 -18.49 -9.82
N GLU A 400 -1.47 -17.23 -9.92
CA GLU A 400 -1.45 -16.25 -8.82
C GLU A 400 -2.82 -16.06 -8.18
N GLN A 401 -3.91 -16.33 -8.92
CA GLN A 401 -5.26 -16.32 -8.37
C GLN A 401 -5.46 -17.38 -7.27
N PHE A 402 -4.68 -18.47 -7.28
CA PHE A 402 -4.74 -19.52 -6.26
C PHE A 402 -3.65 -19.35 -5.20
N MET A 403 -2.94 -18.22 -5.20
CA MET A 403 -1.85 -17.95 -4.28
C MET A 403 -2.26 -16.91 -3.25
N SER A 404 -1.83 -17.09 -2.00
CA SER A 404 -1.92 -16.07 -0.96
C SER A 404 -0.52 -15.65 -0.53
N MET A 405 -0.39 -14.40 -0.10
CA MET A 405 0.83 -13.95 0.56
C MET A 405 0.86 -14.52 1.97
N ARG A 406 1.88 -15.32 2.28
CA ARG A 406 2.15 -15.81 3.63
C ARG A 406 3.42 -15.18 4.16
N ALA A 407 3.46 -14.96 5.48
CA ALA A 407 4.69 -14.56 6.15
C ALA A 407 5.77 -15.60 5.87
N CYS A 408 6.97 -15.14 5.57
CA CYS A 408 8.10 -16.04 5.30
C CYS A 408 8.41 -16.85 6.56
N PRO A 409 8.48 -18.19 6.48
CA PRO A 409 8.65 -19.05 7.66
C PRO A 409 10.02 -18.88 8.32
N GLU A 410 11.06 -18.53 7.55
CA GLU A 410 12.41 -18.31 8.13
C GLU A 410 12.49 -17.00 8.90
N CYS A 411 12.02 -15.90 8.31
CA CYS A 411 12.15 -14.58 8.92
C CYS A 411 10.92 -14.12 9.71
N ASP A 412 9.84 -14.90 9.73
CA ASP A 412 8.56 -14.58 10.37
C ASP A 412 8.06 -13.17 10.00
N GLY A 413 8.13 -12.82 8.72
CA GLY A 413 7.72 -11.50 8.23
C GLY A 413 8.72 -10.35 8.43
N SER A 414 9.76 -10.53 9.26
CA SER A 414 10.72 -9.46 9.60
C SER A 414 11.62 -8.99 8.45
N ARG A 415 11.71 -9.76 7.35
CA ARG A 415 12.53 -9.50 6.15
C ARG A 415 14.04 -9.61 6.36
N LEU A 416 14.50 -9.82 7.60
CA LEU A 416 15.91 -9.78 7.98
C LEU A 416 16.49 -11.17 8.21
N LYS A 417 17.81 -11.31 8.06
CA LYS A 417 18.53 -12.54 8.39
C LYS A 417 18.50 -12.87 9.88
N GLU A 418 18.74 -14.14 10.21
CA GLU A 418 18.80 -14.62 11.60
C GLU A 418 19.87 -13.89 12.42
N GLU A 419 21.07 -13.71 11.88
CA GLU A 419 22.15 -12.99 12.54
C GLU A 419 21.79 -11.52 12.81
N THR A 420 21.04 -10.88 11.90
CA THR A 420 20.60 -9.49 12.07
C THR A 420 19.52 -9.37 13.13
N ARG A 421 18.58 -10.32 13.19
CA ARG A 421 17.55 -10.39 14.23
C ARG A 421 18.11 -10.66 15.62
N ALA A 422 19.31 -11.23 15.71
CA ALA A 422 19.96 -11.48 16.99
C ALA A 422 20.56 -10.21 17.61
N VAL A 423 20.59 -9.08 16.89
CA VAL A 423 20.99 -7.78 17.44
C VAL A 423 19.78 -7.09 18.07
N THR A 424 19.87 -6.76 19.36
CA THR A 424 18.74 -6.21 20.12
C THR A 424 19.09 -4.91 20.85
N ILE A 425 18.08 -4.07 21.04
CA ILE A 425 18.10 -2.89 21.90
C ILE A 425 16.96 -3.06 22.90
N GLY A 426 17.25 -3.03 24.21
CA GLY A 426 16.23 -3.29 25.23
C GLY A 426 15.56 -4.68 25.07
N ASN A 427 16.30 -5.68 24.60
CA ASN A 427 15.84 -7.04 24.26
C ASN A 427 14.87 -7.14 23.06
N ILE A 428 14.69 -6.07 22.29
CA ILE A 428 13.85 -6.06 21.09
C ILE A 428 14.72 -5.92 19.83
N ASN A 429 14.47 -6.74 18.81
CA ASN A 429 15.18 -6.66 17.51
C ASN A 429 14.48 -5.69 16.54
N LEU A 430 15.17 -5.30 15.46
CA LEU A 430 14.66 -4.33 14.49
C LEU A 430 13.36 -4.78 13.80
N GLY A 431 13.21 -6.07 13.51
CA GLY A 431 12.00 -6.62 12.91
C GLY A 431 10.79 -6.46 13.83
N GLN A 432 10.98 -6.72 15.13
CA GLN A 432 9.94 -6.55 16.15
C GLN A 432 9.57 -5.08 16.37
N VAL A 433 10.54 -4.16 16.40
CA VAL A 433 10.21 -2.72 16.46
C VAL A 433 9.44 -2.30 15.21
N SER A 434 9.77 -2.87 14.05
CA SER A 434 9.10 -2.53 12.79
C SER A 434 7.65 -3.01 12.76
N SER A 435 7.31 -4.10 13.46
CA SER A 435 5.93 -4.60 13.56
C SER A 435 5.07 -3.87 14.59
N TYR A 436 5.65 -3.00 15.42
CA TYR A 436 4.87 -2.16 16.34
C TYR A 436 4.07 -1.11 15.58
N SER A 437 2.89 -0.79 16.10
CA SER A 437 2.18 0.43 15.73
C SER A 437 3.05 1.66 16.06
N ILE A 438 2.88 2.75 15.33
CA ILE A 438 3.62 4.00 15.55
C ILE A 438 3.45 4.49 16.99
N LYS A 439 2.24 4.35 17.57
CA LYS A 439 1.96 4.64 18.99
C LYS A 439 2.86 3.81 19.92
N ASN A 440 2.91 2.49 19.69
CA ASN A 440 3.70 1.57 20.51
C ASN A 440 5.22 1.78 20.32
N ALA A 441 5.68 2.03 19.09
CA ALA A 441 7.06 2.36 18.79
C ALA A 441 7.50 3.64 19.51
N LYS A 442 6.68 4.69 19.52
CA LYS A 442 6.96 5.93 20.27
C LYS A 442 7.04 5.66 21.78
N GLY A 443 6.10 4.87 22.31
CA GLY A 443 6.12 4.44 23.72
C GLY A 443 7.42 3.71 24.08
N PHE A 444 7.84 2.76 23.24
CA PHE A 444 9.10 2.02 23.39
C PHE A 444 10.32 2.96 23.45
N PHE A 445 10.50 3.84 22.47
CA PHE A 445 11.65 4.75 22.44
C PHE A 445 11.62 5.81 23.55
N SER A 446 10.45 6.18 24.07
CA SER A 446 10.35 7.12 25.19
C SER A 446 10.75 6.51 26.55
N THR A 447 10.62 5.19 26.69
CA THR A 447 10.90 4.46 27.93
C THR A 447 12.22 3.67 27.88
N LEU A 448 12.91 3.71 26.73
CA LEU A 448 14.15 2.99 26.49
C LEU A 448 15.26 3.49 27.43
N LYS A 449 15.80 2.57 28.23
CA LYS A 449 16.94 2.83 29.12
C LYS A 449 18.24 2.41 28.43
N LEU A 450 19.10 3.38 28.18
CA LEU A 450 20.44 3.18 27.62
C LEU A 450 21.52 3.48 28.67
N THR A 451 22.72 2.94 28.47
CA THR A 451 23.89 3.34 29.27
C THR A 451 24.28 4.79 28.96
N LYS A 452 25.08 5.44 29.81
CA LYS A 452 25.51 6.83 29.57
C LYS A 452 26.22 7.00 28.21
N THR A 453 27.04 6.02 27.83
CA THR A 453 27.76 6.02 26.55
C THR A 453 26.81 5.79 25.37
N ASP A 454 25.95 4.78 25.46
CA ASP A 454 25.00 4.46 24.39
C ASP A 454 24.02 5.61 24.18
N ALA A 455 23.56 6.25 25.27
CA ALA A 455 22.67 7.40 25.22
C ALA A 455 23.31 8.60 24.52
N ALA A 456 24.60 8.86 24.72
CA ALA A 456 25.32 9.95 24.06
C ALA A 456 25.44 9.70 22.54
N ILE A 457 25.76 8.47 22.13
CA ILE A 457 25.87 8.08 20.71
C ILE A 457 24.49 8.12 20.04
N ALA A 458 23.47 7.59 20.71
CA ALA A 458 22.12 7.47 20.17
C ALA A 458 21.31 8.77 20.23
N HIS A 459 21.74 9.81 20.96
CA HIS A 459 20.93 10.98 21.27
C HIS A 459 20.30 11.62 20.03
N GLN A 460 21.12 11.96 19.03
CA GLN A 460 20.64 12.60 17.80
C GLN A 460 19.73 11.67 16.99
N ILE A 461 20.07 10.37 16.92
CA ILE A 461 19.28 9.38 16.17
C ILE A 461 17.91 9.18 16.82
N LEU A 462 17.87 9.03 18.14
CA LEU A 462 16.62 8.86 18.89
C LEU A 462 15.74 10.10 18.81
N LYS A 463 16.33 11.30 18.83
CA LYS A 463 15.60 12.56 18.62
C LYS A 463 14.88 12.54 17.26
N GLU A 464 15.60 12.24 16.17
CA GLU A 464 15.01 12.17 14.83
C GLU A 464 13.90 11.10 14.72
N VAL A 465 14.11 9.91 15.30
CA VAL A 465 13.10 8.84 15.34
C VAL A 465 11.85 9.29 16.09
N GLN A 466 12.00 9.86 17.29
CA GLN A 466 10.88 10.30 18.11
C GLN A 466 10.10 11.47 17.48
N GLU A 467 10.80 12.41 16.84
CA GLU A 467 10.17 13.52 16.12
C GLU A 467 9.36 13.02 14.92
N ARG A 468 9.92 12.13 14.09
CA ARG A 468 9.21 11.55 12.94
C ARG A 468 8.01 10.71 13.34
N LEU A 469 8.14 9.88 14.39
CA LEU A 469 7.00 9.17 14.96
C LEU A 469 5.94 10.14 15.48
N SER A 470 6.34 11.25 16.09
CA SER A 470 5.41 12.29 16.55
C SER A 470 4.67 12.97 15.39
N PHE A 471 5.34 13.27 14.28
CA PHE A 471 4.69 13.84 13.11
C PHE A 471 3.66 12.89 12.50
N LEU A 472 3.93 11.58 12.48
CA LEU A 472 2.96 10.58 12.01
C LEU A 472 1.72 10.52 12.92
N ILE A 473 1.90 10.67 14.24
CA ILE A 473 0.78 10.75 15.20
C ILE A 473 0.00 12.06 15.03
N ASP A 474 0.69 13.17 14.80
CA ASP A 474 0.08 14.50 14.58
C ASP A 474 -0.81 14.51 13.32
N VAL A 475 -0.53 13.67 12.32
CA VAL A 475 -1.40 13.49 11.15
C VAL A 475 -2.40 12.34 11.30
N GLY A 476 -2.49 11.68 12.47
CA GLY A 476 -3.49 10.65 12.75
C GLY A 476 -3.20 9.28 12.14
N LEU A 477 -1.92 8.91 12.01
CA LEU A 477 -1.48 7.60 11.49
C LEU A 477 -0.91 6.70 12.60
N ASP A 478 -1.22 6.97 13.86
CA ASP A 478 -0.66 6.30 15.03
C ASP A 478 -0.96 4.79 15.08
N TYR A 479 -2.00 4.34 14.37
CA TYR A 479 -2.42 2.94 14.27
C TYR A 479 -1.61 2.11 13.25
N LEU A 480 -0.85 2.73 12.37
CA LEU A 480 -0.06 2.00 11.36
C LEU A 480 1.18 1.37 11.98
N THR A 481 1.59 0.21 11.47
CA THR A 481 2.89 -0.38 11.78
C THR A 481 3.96 0.12 10.81
N LEU A 482 5.22 0.14 11.23
CA LEU A 482 6.34 0.59 10.38
C LEU A 482 6.67 -0.41 9.25
N ASP A 483 6.34 -1.69 9.43
CA ASP A 483 6.52 -2.76 8.45
C ASP A 483 5.33 -2.91 7.48
N ARG A 484 4.23 -2.17 7.69
CA ARG A 484 3.09 -2.16 6.77
C ARG A 484 3.57 -1.78 5.37
N SER A 485 3.19 -2.61 4.40
CA SER A 485 3.53 -2.39 2.99
C SER A 485 2.96 -1.06 2.50
N ALA A 486 3.79 -0.25 1.84
CA ALA A 486 3.36 1.01 1.25
C ALA A 486 2.29 0.81 0.16
N ALA A 487 2.23 -0.40 -0.44
CA ALA A 487 1.25 -0.74 -1.46
C ALA A 487 -0.17 -0.97 -0.91
N THR A 488 -0.33 -1.22 0.39
CA THR A 488 -1.64 -1.44 1.03
C THR A 488 -2.20 -0.19 1.69
N LEU A 489 -1.52 0.96 1.57
CA LEU A 489 -1.98 2.23 2.10
C LEU A 489 -3.10 2.81 1.22
N SER A 490 -4.09 3.45 1.86
CA SER A 490 -5.06 4.27 1.14
C SER A 490 -4.40 5.54 0.58
N GLY A 491 -5.06 6.20 -0.38
CA GLY A 491 -4.57 7.47 -0.93
C GLY A 491 -4.35 8.53 0.16
N GLY A 492 -5.31 8.67 1.07
CA GLY A 492 -5.20 9.58 2.23
C GLY A 492 -4.10 9.18 3.22
N GLU A 493 -3.91 7.88 3.50
CA GLU A 493 -2.80 7.41 4.35
C GLU A 493 -1.44 7.77 3.73
N ALA A 494 -1.23 7.46 2.45
CA ALA A 494 0.01 7.77 1.75
C ALA A 494 0.28 9.28 1.68
N GLN A 495 -0.76 10.08 1.46
CA GLN A 495 -0.68 11.54 1.45
C GLN A 495 -0.26 12.09 2.81
N ARG A 496 -0.85 11.60 3.90
CA ARG A 496 -0.54 12.02 5.27
C ARG A 496 0.88 11.59 5.69
N ILE A 497 1.34 10.41 5.27
CA ILE A 497 2.75 10.00 5.45
C ILE A 497 3.70 10.99 4.78
N ARG A 498 3.37 11.38 3.53
CA ARG A 498 4.18 12.36 2.79
C ARG A 498 4.17 13.71 3.48
N LEU A 499 3.02 14.17 3.98
CA LEU A 499 2.91 15.40 4.77
C LEU A 499 3.78 15.35 6.03
N ALA A 500 3.72 14.27 6.81
CA ALA A 500 4.55 14.10 8.00
C ALA A 500 6.05 14.13 7.66
N THR A 501 6.43 13.50 6.54
CA THR A 501 7.82 13.50 6.05
C THR A 501 8.28 14.90 5.64
N GLN A 502 7.40 15.71 5.03
CA GLN A 502 7.69 17.11 4.69
C GLN A 502 7.77 18.04 5.91
N ILE A 503 7.00 17.76 6.98
CA ILE A 503 7.15 18.49 8.25
C ILE A 503 8.50 18.16 8.88
N GLY A 504 8.92 16.89 8.82
CA GLY A 504 10.21 16.43 9.35
C GLY A 504 11.44 16.97 8.61
N SER A 505 11.31 17.38 7.34
CA SER A 505 12.44 17.97 6.59
C SER A 505 12.76 19.42 6.99
N GLN A 506 11.87 20.08 7.74
CA GLN A 506 12.04 21.44 8.27
C GLN A 506 12.47 22.48 7.22
N LEU A 507 12.03 22.30 5.97
CA LEU A 507 12.34 23.24 4.89
C LEU A 507 11.64 24.59 5.12
N VAL A 508 12.28 25.68 4.66
CA VAL A 508 11.80 27.06 4.77
C VAL A 508 11.76 27.71 3.39
N GLY A 509 10.78 28.58 3.15
CA GLY A 509 10.64 29.30 1.88
C GLY A 509 10.08 28.46 0.73
N VAL A 510 9.51 27.29 1.03
CA VAL A 510 8.90 26.36 0.07
C VAL A 510 7.42 26.70 -0.16
N LEU A 511 6.94 26.44 -1.37
CA LEU A 511 5.51 26.45 -1.71
C LEU A 511 4.97 25.02 -1.67
N TYR A 512 4.19 24.69 -0.63
CA TYR A 512 3.51 23.40 -0.54
C TYR A 512 2.13 23.49 -1.18
N ILE A 513 1.83 22.57 -2.09
CA ILE A 513 0.54 22.49 -2.79
C ILE A 513 -0.08 21.12 -2.48
N LEU A 514 -1.20 21.14 -1.75
CA LEU A 514 -1.87 19.94 -1.23
C LEU A 514 -3.21 19.73 -1.93
N ASP A 515 -3.50 18.47 -2.27
CA ASP A 515 -4.74 18.05 -2.93
C ASP A 515 -5.68 17.39 -1.91
N GLU A 516 -6.62 18.15 -1.34
CA GLU A 516 -7.65 17.63 -0.43
C GLU A 516 -7.11 16.73 0.73
N PRO A 517 -6.24 17.27 1.60
CA PRO A 517 -5.60 16.49 2.66
C PRO A 517 -6.58 15.93 3.71
N SER A 518 -7.84 16.39 3.73
CA SER A 518 -8.89 15.86 4.60
C SER A 518 -9.51 14.54 4.13
N ILE A 519 -9.16 14.05 2.92
CA ILE A 519 -9.73 12.80 2.38
C ILE A 519 -9.45 11.59 3.28
N GLY A 520 -10.47 10.74 3.46
CA GLY A 520 -10.42 9.55 4.31
C GLY A 520 -10.05 9.85 5.77
N LEU A 521 -10.30 11.08 6.22
CA LEU A 521 -10.07 11.54 7.59
C LEU A 521 -11.40 11.79 8.27
N HIS A 522 -11.56 11.24 9.47
CA HIS A 522 -12.75 11.50 10.28
C HIS A 522 -12.78 12.97 10.75
N PRO A 523 -13.96 13.63 10.86
CA PRO A 523 -14.06 15.04 11.28
C PRO A 523 -13.35 15.37 12.61
N ARG A 524 -13.22 14.38 13.49
CA ARG A 524 -12.42 14.45 14.73
C ARG A 524 -10.97 14.82 14.47
N ASP A 525 -10.34 14.17 13.50
CA ASP A 525 -8.90 14.23 13.28
C ASP A 525 -8.52 15.41 12.36
N ASN A 526 -9.49 16.03 11.69
CA ASN A 526 -9.30 17.22 10.87
C ASN A 526 -8.67 18.39 11.66
N GLY A 527 -9.00 18.53 12.96
CA GLY A 527 -8.34 19.53 13.82
C GLY A 527 -6.83 19.32 13.96
N ARG A 528 -6.37 18.06 14.00
CA ARG A 528 -4.94 17.73 14.10
C ARG A 528 -4.21 18.05 12.80
N LEU A 529 -4.83 17.71 11.66
CA LEU A 529 -4.33 18.05 10.33
C LEU A 529 -4.12 19.57 10.17
N LEU A 530 -5.14 20.37 10.51
CA LEU A 530 -5.05 21.83 10.41
C LEU A 530 -3.94 22.42 11.29
N ASN A 531 -3.72 21.87 12.49
CA ASN A 531 -2.61 22.27 13.34
C ASN A 531 -1.25 21.95 12.69
N SER A 532 -1.12 20.77 12.07
CA SER A 532 0.08 20.38 11.33
C SER A 532 0.35 21.30 10.13
N LEU A 533 -0.67 21.68 9.37
CA LEU A 533 -0.54 22.67 8.29
C LEU A 533 -0.12 24.05 8.82
N ARG A 534 -0.70 24.50 9.94
CA ARG A 534 -0.28 25.76 10.58
C ARG A 534 1.17 25.72 11.06
N LYS A 535 1.63 24.60 11.63
CA LYS A 535 3.05 24.41 11.98
C LYS A 535 3.93 24.55 10.74
N LEU A 536 3.60 23.85 9.65
CA LEU A 536 4.36 23.90 8.40
C LEU A 536 4.41 25.32 7.81
N ARG A 537 3.31 26.07 7.87
CA ARG A 537 3.24 27.49 7.45
C ARG A 537 4.14 28.35 8.33
N ASN A 538 4.05 28.19 9.65
CA ASN A 538 4.76 29.01 10.63
C ASN A 538 6.29 28.81 10.59
N LEU A 539 6.80 27.72 10.00
CA LEU A 539 8.22 27.56 9.68
C LEU A 539 8.73 28.56 8.62
N GLY A 540 7.83 29.30 7.96
CA GLY A 540 8.17 30.27 6.91
C GLY A 540 7.87 29.74 5.50
N ASN A 541 6.85 28.90 5.37
CA ASN A 541 6.41 28.33 4.10
C ASN A 541 5.04 28.89 3.67
N SER A 542 4.80 28.88 2.36
CA SER A 542 3.47 29.15 1.80
C SER A 542 2.75 27.83 1.57
N ILE A 543 1.48 27.74 1.96
CA ILE A 543 0.67 26.53 1.79
C ILE A 543 -0.54 26.87 0.95
N ILE A 544 -0.71 26.17 -0.16
CA ILE A 544 -1.92 26.20 -0.99
C ILE A 544 -2.59 24.85 -0.86
N VAL A 545 -3.86 24.85 -0.48
CA VAL A 545 -4.66 23.63 -0.32
C VAL A 545 -5.85 23.70 -1.26
N VAL A 546 -6.04 22.71 -2.12
CA VAL A 546 -7.31 22.51 -2.83
C VAL A 546 -8.24 21.78 -1.89
N GLU A 547 -9.36 22.39 -1.48
CA GLU A 547 -10.25 21.80 -0.46
C GLU A 547 -11.72 22.18 -0.61
N HIS A 548 -12.55 21.31 -0.05
CA HIS A 548 -14.01 21.41 0.04
C HIS A 548 -14.52 21.29 1.49
N ASP A 549 -13.66 20.91 2.44
CA ASP A 549 -14.02 20.86 3.86
C ASP A 549 -14.27 22.26 4.44
N GLN A 550 -15.42 22.42 5.10
CA GLN A 550 -15.86 23.66 5.72
C GLN A 550 -14.84 24.20 6.73
N LYS A 551 -14.37 23.35 7.65
CA LYS A 551 -13.48 23.76 8.75
C LYS A 551 -12.12 24.23 8.24
N THR A 552 -11.63 23.61 7.16
CA THR A 552 -10.39 23.99 6.48
C THR A 552 -10.51 25.35 5.81
N MET A 553 -11.60 25.59 5.08
CA MET A 553 -11.88 26.91 4.49
C MET A 553 -12.00 28.01 5.55
N GLU A 554 -12.74 27.77 6.63
CA GLU A 554 -12.91 28.72 7.74
C GLU A 554 -11.58 29.03 8.46
N SER A 555 -10.66 28.07 8.48
CA SER A 555 -9.34 28.19 9.12
C SER A 555 -8.28 28.83 8.23
N ALA A 556 -8.58 29.10 6.96
CA ALA A 556 -7.64 29.64 5.99
C ALA A 556 -7.36 31.14 6.24
N ASP A 557 -6.17 31.59 5.82
CA ASP A 557 -5.83 33.01 5.82
C ASP A 557 -6.44 33.72 4.58
N GLN A 558 -6.55 33.00 3.46
CA GLN A 558 -7.16 33.45 2.21
C GLN A 558 -7.92 32.29 1.55
N ILE A 559 -9.08 32.58 0.97
CA ILE A 559 -9.84 31.67 0.09
C ILE A 559 -9.85 32.25 -1.32
N ILE A 560 -9.62 31.39 -2.30
CA ILE A 560 -9.78 31.65 -3.72
C ILE A 560 -10.87 30.70 -4.24
N ASP A 561 -12.00 31.25 -4.66
CA ASP A 561 -13.11 30.48 -5.22
C ASP A 561 -13.07 30.57 -6.75
N LEU A 562 -13.00 29.40 -7.40
CA LEU A 562 -12.88 29.26 -8.85
C LEU A 562 -14.17 28.77 -9.47
N GLY A 563 -14.53 29.42 -10.58
CA GLY A 563 -15.59 29.08 -11.52
C GLY A 563 -17.00 29.24 -10.94
N PRO A 564 -17.91 29.97 -11.60
CA PRO A 564 -19.34 29.86 -11.25
C PRO A 564 -19.93 28.49 -11.66
N GLY A 565 -19.22 27.73 -12.50
CA GLY A 565 -19.57 26.41 -13.02
C GLY A 565 -18.34 25.51 -13.22
N ALA A 566 -18.54 24.38 -13.90
CA ALA A 566 -17.50 23.43 -14.29
C ALA A 566 -17.15 23.53 -15.78
N GLY A 567 -15.98 23.03 -16.18
CA GLY A 567 -15.58 22.98 -17.58
C GLY A 567 -15.50 24.36 -18.22
N GLU A 568 -16.17 24.52 -19.37
CA GLU A 568 -16.20 25.78 -20.13
C GLU A 568 -16.92 26.91 -19.39
N HIS A 569 -17.80 26.57 -18.43
CA HIS A 569 -18.48 27.52 -17.55
C HIS A 569 -17.65 27.89 -16.31
N GLY A 570 -16.52 27.21 -16.09
CA GLY A 570 -15.60 27.46 -14.98
C GLY A 570 -14.46 28.42 -15.36
N GLY A 571 -13.30 28.25 -14.72
CA GLY A 571 -12.05 28.87 -15.14
C GLY A 571 -11.89 30.36 -14.82
N GLU A 572 -12.79 30.93 -14.02
CA GLU A 572 -12.78 32.34 -13.60
C GLU A 572 -12.59 32.45 -12.10
N VAL A 573 -11.93 33.51 -11.61
CA VAL A 573 -11.85 33.76 -10.16
C VAL A 573 -13.14 34.46 -9.71
N VAL A 574 -14.01 33.74 -8.99
CA VAL A 574 -15.29 34.27 -8.50
C VAL A 574 -15.11 35.11 -7.24
N PHE A 575 -14.17 34.72 -6.39
CA PHE A 575 -13.85 35.42 -5.16
C PHE A 575 -12.38 35.17 -4.76
N SER A 576 -11.73 36.18 -4.20
CA SER A 576 -10.42 36.06 -3.56
C SER A 576 -10.36 36.98 -2.35
N GLY A 577 -10.15 36.44 -1.15
CA GLY A 577 -10.17 37.23 0.08
C GLY A 577 -10.20 36.39 1.35
N THR A 578 -10.57 36.98 2.48
CA THR A 578 -10.65 36.26 3.77
C THR A 578 -11.91 35.40 3.88
N PRO A 579 -11.90 34.34 4.72
CA PRO A 579 -13.08 33.50 4.93
C PRO A 579 -14.33 34.25 5.38
N GLN A 580 -14.21 35.32 6.18
CA GLN A 580 -15.40 36.08 6.59
C GLN A 580 -16.05 36.83 5.41
N LYS A 581 -15.26 37.26 4.43
CA LYS A 581 -15.75 38.07 3.29
C LYS A 581 -16.55 37.22 2.29
N ILE A 582 -16.21 35.94 2.10
CA ILE A 582 -16.90 35.06 1.13
C ILE A 582 -18.38 34.85 1.49
N LEU A 583 -18.73 34.89 2.78
CA LEU A 583 -20.11 34.69 3.27
C LEU A 583 -21.10 35.72 2.71
N THR A 584 -20.61 36.90 2.37
CA THR A 584 -21.40 37.99 1.78
C THR A 584 -21.44 37.96 0.25
N SER A 585 -20.62 37.13 -0.38
CA SER A 585 -20.55 37.02 -1.84
C SER A 585 -21.85 36.44 -2.40
N LYS A 586 -22.45 37.13 -3.37
CA LYS A 586 -23.64 36.65 -4.09
C LYS A 586 -23.31 35.71 -5.24
N LYS A 587 -22.10 35.83 -5.80
CA LYS A 587 -21.63 35.04 -6.96
C LYS A 587 -21.08 33.68 -6.56
N SER A 588 -20.45 33.57 -5.39
CA SER A 588 -19.84 32.33 -4.90
C SER A 588 -20.89 31.31 -4.48
N ILE A 589 -20.88 30.12 -5.09
CA ILE A 589 -21.72 29.00 -4.65
C ILE A 589 -21.22 28.50 -3.29
N THR A 590 -19.90 28.41 -3.11
CA THR A 590 -19.28 28.05 -1.84
C THR A 590 -19.70 29.01 -0.72
N GLY A 591 -19.69 30.31 -0.97
CA GLY A 591 -20.17 31.32 -0.03
C GLY A 591 -21.65 31.15 0.36
N LYS A 592 -22.51 30.67 -0.54
CA LYS A 592 -23.91 30.35 -0.24
C LYS A 592 -24.03 29.15 0.70
N TYR A 593 -23.20 28.12 0.53
CA TYR A 593 -23.15 26.97 1.44
C TYR A 593 -22.58 27.35 2.81
N LEU A 594 -21.44 28.04 2.84
CA LEU A 594 -20.79 28.49 4.08
C LEU A 594 -21.65 29.45 4.90
N SER A 595 -22.44 30.32 4.25
CA SER A 595 -23.39 31.20 4.93
C SER A 595 -24.70 30.52 5.34
N GLY A 596 -24.93 29.28 4.89
CA GLY A 596 -26.17 28.54 5.10
C GLY A 596 -27.35 29.01 4.27
N LYS A 597 -27.15 29.90 3.27
CA LYS A 597 -28.19 30.28 2.29
C LYS A 597 -28.58 29.12 1.37
N LYS A 598 -27.65 28.18 1.17
CA LYS A 598 -27.88 26.88 0.55
C LYS A 598 -27.39 25.79 1.49
N ALA A 599 -28.07 24.66 1.54
CA ALA A 599 -27.69 23.51 2.34
C ALA A 599 -28.21 22.22 1.70
N ILE A 600 -27.57 21.09 2.01
CA ILE A 600 -28.12 19.77 1.68
C ILE A 600 -29.20 19.45 2.72
N PRO A 601 -30.46 19.27 2.31
CA PRO A 601 -31.56 19.06 3.25
C PRO A 601 -31.46 17.68 3.92
N VAL A 602 -31.91 17.59 5.17
CA VAL A 602 -32.11 16.29 5.83
C VAL A 602 -33.42 15.69 5.31
N PRO A 603 -33.46 14.40 4.93
CA PRO A 603 -34.70 13.75 4.51
C PRO A 603 -35.79 13.85 5.58
N ILE A 604 -37.00 14.28 5.19
CA ILE A 604 -38.15 14.45 6.10
C ILE A 604 -38.57 13.11 6.72
N SER A 605 -38.49 12.03 5.94
CA SER A 605 -38.77 10.67 6.39
C SER A 605 -37.71 9.73 5.82
N ARG A 606 -37.20 8.82 6.66
CA ARG A 606 -36.26 7.76 6.24
C ARG A 606 -37.02 6.54 5.73
N ARG A 607 -36.43 5.80 4.79
CA ARG A 607 -37.09 4.63 4.18
C ARG A 607 -37.24 3.49 5.19
N ASN A 608 -38.40 2.85 5.17
CA ASN A 608 -38.63 1.58 5.87
C ASN A 608 -37.82 0.43 5.24
N GLY A 609 -37.49 0.54 3.95
CA GLY A 609 -36.74 -0.46 3.19
C GLY A 609 -37.61 -1.64 2.75
N SER A 610 -36.98 -2.75 2.38
CA SER A 610 -37.68 -3.97 1.92
C SER A 610 -38.15 -4.90 3.05
N GLY A 611 -37.84 -4.59 4.31
CA GLY A 611 -38.03 -5.50 5.45
C GLY A 611 -37.04 -6.67 5.52
N LYS A 612 -36.17 -6.82 4.51
CA LYS A 612 -35.16 -7.88 4.42
C LYS A 612 -33.79 -7.36 4.88
N ILE A 613 -32.96 -8.26 5.40
CA ILE A 613 -31.67 -7.93 6.00
C ILE A 613 -30.62 -8.93 5.52
N LEU A 614 -29.43 -8.43 5.18
CA LEU A 614 -28.23 -9.24 4.98
C LEU A 614 -27.39 -9.19 6.26
N THR A 615 -27.11 -10.32 6.89
CA THR A 615 -26.36 -10.37 8.16
C THR A 615 -25.10 -11.20 8.02
N ILE A 616 -23.97 -10.66 8.47
CA ILE A 616 -22.68 -11.36 8.54
C ILE A 616 -22.37 -11.63 10.02
N LYS A 617 -22.03 -12.88 10.34
CA LYS A 617 -21.70 -13.32 11.70
C LYS A 617 -20.22 -13.60 11.87
N LYS A 618 -19.68 -13.15 13.00
CA LYS A 618 -18.27 -13.30 13.42
C LYS A 618 -17.27 -12.97 12.31
N ALA A 619 -17.44 -11.83 11.66
CA ALA A 619 -16.43 -11.33 10.73
C ALA A 619 -15.12 -11.04 11.49
N HIS A 620 -14.02 -11.61 11.03
CA HIS A 620 -12.69 -11.47 11.63
C HIS A 620 -11.59 -11.41 10.57
N GLY A 621 -10.56 -10.61 10.85
CA GLY A 621 -9.49 -10.34 9.89
C GLY A 621 -8.97 -8.92 10.05
N ASN A 622 -7.66 -8.74 9.84
CA ASN A 622 -6.92 -7.55 10.23
C ASN A 622 -7.24 -7.17 11.68
N ASN A 623 -7.96 -6.09 11.93
CA ASN A 623 -8.35 -5.65 13.27
C ASN A 623 -9.80 -5.94 13.68
N LEU A 624 -10.63 -6.58 12.83
CA LEU A 624 -12.03 -6.90 13.17
C LEU A 624 -12.13 -7.95 14.29
N LYS A 625 -12.93 -7.65 15.32
CA LYS A 625 -13.05 -8.46 16.55
C LYS A 625 -14.30 -9.34 16.58
N ASN A 626 -14.42 -10.29 15.63
CA ASN A 626 -15.55 -11.22 15.54
C ASN A 626 -16.93 -10.53 15.52
N ILE A 627 -17.07 -9.46 14.73
CA ILE A 627 -18.27 -8.63 14.75
C ILE A 627 -19.44 -9.28 14.00
N GLU A 628 -20.65 -9.03 14.48
CA GLU A 628 -21.91 -9.33 13.78
C GLU A 628 -22.50 -8.02 13.25
N VAL A 629 -22.76 -7.96 11.94
CA VAL A 629 -23.24 -6.74 11.26
C VAL A 629 -24.38 -7.07 10.33
N SER A 630 -25.45 -6.27 10.42
CA SER A 630 -26.66 -6.38 9.61
C SER A 630 -26.83 -5.17 8.69
N PHE A 631 -27.03 -5.44 7.40
CA PHE A 631 -27.29 -4.47 6.35
C PHE A 631 -28.77 -4.55 5.93
N PRO A 632 -29.61 -3.56 6.29
CA PRO A 632 -31.00 -3.54 5.84
C PRO A 632 -31.08 -3.28 4.33
N LEU A 633 -31.84 -4.11 3.61
CA LEU A 633 -31.92 -4.06 2.15
C LEU A 633 -32.99 -3.08 1.65
N GLY A 634 -32.76 -2.50 0.48
CA GLY A 634 -33.62 -1.46 -0.12
C GLY A 634 -33.48 -0.10 0.57
N LYS A 635 -32.30 0.19 1.12
CA LYS A 635 -31.96 1.40 1.85
C LYS A 635 -30.62 1.97 1.39
N MET A 636 -30.41 3.26 1.65
CA MET A 636 -29.07 3.83 1.68
C MET A 636 -28.43 3.58 3.05
N VAL A 637 -27.41 2.73 3.09
CA VAL A 637 -26.68 2.36 4.31
C VAL A 637 -25.30 2.99 4.27
N VAL A 638 -24.92 3.75 5.30
CA VAL A 638 -23.60 4.37 5.42
C VAL A 638 -22.77 3.66 6.48
N VAL A 639 -21.59 3.19 6.11
CA VAL A 639 -20.57 2.65 7.03
C VAL A 639 -19.59 3.76 7.37
N THR A 640 -19.55 4.15 8.64
CA THR A 640 -18.76 5.26 9.18
C THR A 640 -17.91 4.81 10.37
N GLY A 641 -17.08 5.70 10.89
CA GLY A 641 -16.13 5.45 11.97
C GLY A 641 -14.77 6.06 11.67
N VAL A 642 -13.88 6.10 12.66
CA VAL A 642 -12.56 6.74 12.52
C VAL A 642 -11.65 6.01 11.51
N SER A 643 -10.61 6.69 11.01
CA SER A 643 -9.64 6.08 10.10
C SER A 643 -8.93 4.90 10.79
N GLY A 644 -8.81 3.76 10.10
CA GLY A 644 -8.28 2.53 10.69
C GLY A 644 -9.25 1.72 11.55
N SER A 645 -10.53 2.10 11.68
CA SER A 645 -11.51 1.35 12.51
C SER A 645 -11.95 -0.01 11.95
N GLY A 646 -11.60 -0.31 10.69
CA GLY A 646 -11.97 -1.56 10.01
C GLY A 646 -13.07 -1.44 8.95
N LYS A 647 -13.46 -0.22 8.53
CA LYS A 647 -14.50 0.00 7.50
C LYS A 647 -14.24 -0.73 6.19
N SER A 648 -13.08 -0.49 5.57
CA SER A 648 -12.69 -1.15 4.32
C SER A 648 -12.50 -2.65 4.50
N THR A 649 -12.00 -3.08 5.66
CA THR A 649 -11.88 -4.50 6.01
C THR A 649 -13.25 -5.19 6.05
N LEU A 650 -14.26 -4.55 6.66
CA LEU A 650 -15.62 -5.08 6.70
C LEU A 650 -16.26 -5.09 5.31
N VAL A 651 -16.23 -3.96 4.60
CA VAL A 651 -17.02 -3.81 3.36
C VAL A 651 -16.28 -4.34 2.13
N ASN A 652 -15.05 -3.89 1.88
CA ASN A 652 -14.31 -4.19 0.65
C ASN A 652 -13.56 -5.52 0.70
N GLU A 653 -13.06 -5.93 1.88
CA GLU A 653 -12.28 -7.18 2.05
C GLU A 653 -13.11 -8.35 2.59
N THR A 654 -14.32 -8.10 3.13
CA THR A 654 -15.21 -9.16 3.65
C THR A 654 -16.52 -9.22 2.89
N VAL A 655 -17.40 -8.21 3.01
CA VAL A 655 -18.75 -8.24 2.42
C VAL A 655 -18.69 -8.37 0.90
N PHE A 656 -17.93 -7.51 0.22
CA PHE A 656 -17.87 -7.50 -1.24
C PHE A 656 -17.34 -8.83 -1.80
N PRO A 657 -16.21 -9.40 -1.31
CA PRO A 657 -15.73 -10.68 -1.79
C PRO A 657 -16.70 -11.85 -1.53
N ILE A 658 -17.42 -11.86 -0.40
CA ILE A 658 -18.48 -12.86 -0.15
C ILE A 658 -19.57 -12.74 -1.22
N LEU A 659 -20.15 -11.55 -1.37
CA LEU A 659 -21.25 -11.33 -2.31
C LEU A 659 -20.81 -11.54 -3.76
N SER A 660 -19.59 -11.13 -4.11
CA SER A 660 -19.08 -11.28 -5.47
C SER A 660 -18.81 -12.75 -5.80
N LYS A 661 -18.39 -13.55 -4.82
CA LYS A 661 -18.24 -15.01 -4.97
C LYS A 661 -19.59 -15.69 -5.14
N GLU A 662 -20.53 -15.43 -4.24
CA GLU A 662 -21.82 -16.14 -4.19
C GLU A 662 -22.81 -15.69 -5.27
N LEU A 663 -22.86 -14.39 -5.60
CA LEU A 663 -23.84 -13.83 -6.53
C LEU A 663 -23.29 -13.67 -7.95
N ASN A 664 -22.07 -13.15 -8.09
CA ASN A 664 -21.49 -12.86 -9.40
C ASN A 664 -20.64 -14.03 -9.96
N GLY A 665 -20.43 -15.09 -9.16
CA GLY A 665 -19.51 -16.18 -9.50
C GLY A 665 -18.05 -15.74 -9.64
N ALA A 666 -17.68 -14.61 -9.02
CA ALA A 666 -16.33 -14.06 -9.10
C ALA A 666 -15.35 -14.85 -8.23
N ARG A 667 -14.08 -14.80 -8.61
CA ARG A 667 -12.98 -15.35 -7.80
C ARG A 667 -12.53 -14.27 -6.81
N ALA A 668 -13.24 -14.21 -5.69
CA ALA A 668 -12.94 -13.28 -4.62
C ALA A 668 -12.79 -14.04 -3.31
N TYR A 669 -11.87 -13.58 -2.48
CA TYR A 669 -11.44 -14.29 -1.28
C TYR A 669 -11.70 -13.40 -0.07
N PRO A 670 -12.84 -13.59 0.59
CA PRO A 670 -13.16 -12.80 1.76
C PRO A 670 -12.21 -13.14 2.89
N LEU A 671 -11.99 -12.15 3.76
CA LEU A 671 -11.47 -12.41 5.10
C LEU A 671 -12.39 -13.37 5.85
N LEU A 672 -11.88 -13.91 6.95
CA LEU A 672 -12.54 -14.99 7.65
C LEU A 672 -13.87 -14.53 8.29
N TYR A 673 -14.89 -15.37 8.22
CA TYR A 673 -16.21 -15.14 8.80
C TYR A 673 -16.87 -16.49 9.10
N GLU A 674 -17.89 -16.52 9.97
CA GLU A 674 -18.57 -17.76 10.33
C GLU A 674 -19.70 -18.11 9.36
N SER A 675 -20.60 -17.15 9.11
CA SER A 675 -21.73 -17.35 8.20
C SER A 675 -22.30 -16.03 7.70
N ILE A 676 -23.02 -16.09 6.58
CA ILE A 676 -23.79 -14.98 6.01
C ILE A 676 -25.23 -15.43 5.76
N GLN A 677 -26.20 -14.57 6.07
CA GLN A 677 -27.64 -14.81 5.92
C GLN A 677 -28.27 -13.72 5.06
N GLY A 678 -29.29 -14.06 4.26
CA GLY A 678 -30.02 -13.10 3.41
C GLY A 678 -29.47 -12.92 2.00
N LEU A 679 -28.65 -13.87 1.51
CA LEU A 679 -28.11 -13.87 0.15
C LEU A 679 -29.20 -14.04 -0.91
N GLU A 680 -30.24 -14.81 -0.61
CA GLU A 680 -31.39 -15.10 -1.49
C GLU A 680 -32.20 -13.86 -1.89
N TYR A 681 -31.98 -12.74 -1.20
CA TYR A 681 -32.65 -11.48 -1.48
C TYR A 681 -31.96 -10.62 -2.54
N LEU A 682 -30.76 -11.00 -2.97
CA LEU A 682 -29.92 -10.25 -3.89
C LEU A 682 -29.63 -11.06 -5.15
N ASP A 683 -29.58 -10.38 -6.30
CA ASP A 683 -29.30 -11.03 -7.58
C ASP A 683 -27.84 -10.82 -8.00
N LYS A 684 -27.23 -9.69 -7.63
CA LYS A 684 -25.83 -9.36 -7.92
C LYS A 684 -25.28 -8.28 -6.98
N VAL A 685 -23.95 -8.17 -6.93
CA VAL A 685 -23.23 -7.09 -6.24
C VAL A 685 -22.40 -6.28 -7.22
N ILE A 686 -22.30 -4.96 -7.02
CA ILE A 686 -21.47 -4.08 -7.84
C ILE A 686 -20.67 -3.16 -6.93
N GLU A 687 -19.35 -3.27 -7.00
CA GLU A 687 -18.41 -2.31 -6.38
C GLU A 687 -18.12 -1.18 -7.37
N ILE A 688 -18.30 0.05 -6.91
CA ILE A 688 -17.97 1.28 -7.64
C ILE A 688 -16.80 1.95 -6.91
N ASP A 689 -15.59 1.49 -7.22
CA ASP A 689 -14.34 1.98 -6.63
C ASP A 689 -13.75 3.19 -7.37
N GLN A 690 -12.77 3.84 -6.74
CA GLN A 690 -12.02 4.98 -7.30
C GLN A 690 -10.83 4.54 -8.20
N LYS A 691 -10.66 3.23 -8.47
CA LYS A 691 -9.57 2.78 -9.35
C LYS A 691 -9.75 3.39 -10.75
N PRO A 692 -8.67 3.74 -11.47
CA PRO A 692 -8.79 4.29 -12.82
C PRO A 692 -9.64 3.38 -13.73
N ILE A 693 -10.51 3.97 -14.55
CA ILE A 693 -11.34 3.21 -15.52
C ILE A 693 -10.48 2.47 -16.57
N GLY A 694 -9.22 2.88 -16.72
CA GLY A 694 -8.20 2.17 -17.46
C GLY A 694 -6.81 2.71 -17.16
N ARG A 695 -5.79 1.91 -17.46
CA ARG A 695 -4.37 2.26 -17.21
C ARG A 695 -3.66 2.79 -18.45
N THR A 696 -4.35 2.87 -19.58
CA THR A 696 -3.79 3.33 -20.86
C THR A 696 -4.60 4.49 -21.42
N PRO A 697 -4.01 5.35 -22.27
CA PRO A 697 -4.70 6.44 -22.95
C PRO A 697 -5.86 5.99 -23.87
N ARG A 698 -5.94 4.69 -24.15
CA ARG A 698 -6.99 4.06 -24.97
C ARG A 698 -8.33 3.96 -24.24
N SER A 699 -8.31 3.88 -22.91
CA SER A 699 -9.52 3.95 -22.11
C SER A 699 -9.94 5.41 -21.96
N ASN A 700 -11.23 5.68 -22.13
CA ASN A 700 -11.83 7.00 -22.00
C ASN A 700 -13.33 6.86 -21.64
N PRO A 701 -14.03 7.94 -21.24
CA PRO A 701 -15.45 7.88 -20.91
C PRO A 701 -16.31 7.26 -22.03
N ALA A 702 -15.99 7.55 -23.30
CA ALA A 702 -16.77 7.05 -24.43
C ALA A 702 -16.64 5.53 -24.63
N THR A 703 -15.44 4.98 -24.45
CA THR A 703 -15.18 3.53 -24.55
C THR A 703 -15.71 2.79 -23.34
N TYR A 704 -15.55 3.33 -22.13
CA TYR A 704 -15.98 2.68 -20.89
C TYR A 704 -17.50 2.54 -20.80
N THR A 705 -18.24 3.61 -21.09
CA THR A 705 -19.71 3.59 -21.12
C THR A 705 -20.28 2.79 -22.30
N GLY A 706 -19.44 2.46 -23.28
CA GLY A 706 -19.82 1.82 -24.53
C GLY A 706 -20.54 2.72 -25.53
N VAL A 707 -20.67 4.03 -25.26
CA VAL A 707 -21.31 4.98 -26.18
C VAL A 707 -20.54 5.10 -27.50
N PHE A 708 -19.22 4.91 -27.45
CA PHE A 708 -18.37 5.01 -28.64
C PHE A 708 -18.68 3.97 -29.72
N THR A 709 -19.24 2.81 -29.36
CA THR A 709 -19.68 1.81 -30.34
C THR A 709 -20.80 2.38 -31.22
N PHE A 710 -21.83 2.96 -30.61
CA PHE A 710 -22.95 3.58 -31.34
C PHE A 710 -22.50 4.79 -32.17
N ILE A 711 -21.55 5.58 -31.67
CA ILE A 711 -20.97 6.69 -32.42
C ILE A 711 -20.24 6.16 -33.67
N ARG A 712 -19.40 5.11 -33.54
CA ARG A 712 -18.71 4.54 -34.69
C ARG A 712 -19.67 3.97 -35.72
N ASP A 713 -20.72 3.28 -35.27
CA ASP A 713 -21.74 2.74 -36.16
C ASP A 713 -22.46 3.85 -36.94
N LEU A 714 -22.80 4.96 -36.28
CA LEU A 714 -23.36 6.15 -36.94
C LEU A 714 -22.42 6.68 -38.04
N PHE A 715 -21.12 6.80 -37.77
CA PHE A 715 -20.15 7.29 -38.76
C PHE A 715 -20.03 6.36 -39.98
N THR A 716 -20.28 5.05 -39.84
CA THR A 716 -20.31 4.14 -40.99
C THR A 716 -21.53 4.29 -41.88
N GLN A 717 -22.63 4.82 -41.34
CA GLN A 717 -23.87 5.00 -42.09
C GLN A 717 -23.86 6.22 -43.00
N LEU A 718 -22.87 7.11 -42.85
CA LEU A 718 -22.72 8.33 -43.65
C LEU A 718 -22.45 8.01 -45.14
N PRO A 719 -22.98 8.81 -46.08
CA PRO A 719 -22.80 8.57 -47.51
C PRO A 719 -21.32 8.44 -47.92
N GLU A 720 -20.46 9.36 -47.48
CA GLU A 720 -19.02 9.34 -47.76
C GLU A 720 -18.34 8.06 -47.23
N SER A 721 -18.71 7.63 -46.03
CA SER A 721 -18.20 6.38 -45.44
C SER A 721 -18.61 5.15 -46.23
N LYS A 722 -19.87 5.11 -46.71
CA LYS A 722 -20.37 4.00 -47.53
C LYS A 722 -19.67 3.93 -48.88
N ILE A 723 -19.45 5.06 -49.55
CA ILE A 723 -18.71 5.14 -50.82
C ILE A 723 -17.27 4.62 -50.65
N ARG A 724 -16.60 4.99 -49.55
CA ARG A 724 -15.22 4.56 -49.24
C ARG A 724 -15.13 3.17 -48.62
N GLY A 725 -16.25 2.47 -48.41
CA GLY A 725 -16.29 1.13 -47.81
C GLY A 725 -15.86 1.09 -46.34
N TYR A 726 -15.91 2.22 -45.62
CA TYR A 726 -15.46 2.29 -44.23
C TYR A 726 -16.40 1.53 -43.28
N LYS A 727 -15.80 0.69 -42.45
CA LYS A 727 -16.46 -0.13 -41.42
C LYS A 727 -16.19 0.45 -40.02
N PRO A 728 -16.86 -0.02 -38.94
CA PRO A 728 -16.66 0.52 -37.59
C PRO A 728 -15.21 0.43 -37.09
N GLY A 729 -14.42 -0.50 -37.66
CA GLY A 729 -12.98 -0.62 -37.41
C GLY A 729 -12.16 0.59 -37.86
N ARG A 730 -12.53 1.26 -38.97
CA ARG A 730 -11.83 2.48 -39.45
C ARG A 730 -11.93 3.61 -38.43
N PHE A 731 -13.09 3.74 -37.80
CA PHE A 731 -13.37 4.74 -36.78
C PHE A 731 -12.91 4.33 -35.38
N SER A 732 -12.22 3.19 -35.23
CA SER A 732 -11.64 2.75 -33.97
C SER A 732 -10.18 3.19 -33.86
N PHE A 733 -9.82 3.95 -32.84
CA PHE A 733 -8.41 4.26 -32.56
C PHE A 733 -7.62 3.03 -32.07
N ASN A 734 -8.29 1.94 -31.69
CA ASN A 734 -7.65 0.70 -31.22
C ASN A 734 -7.26 -0.26 -32.36
N VAL A 735 -7.70 -0.03 -33.59
CA VAL A 735 -7.56 -0.97 -34.71
C VAL A 735 -6.77 -0.33 -35.84
N LYS A 736 -5.87 -1.11 -36.46
CA LYS A 736 -5.13 -0.67 -37.64
C LYS A 736 -6.08 -0.37 -38.79
N GLY A 737 -5.86 0.75 -39.49
CA GLY A 737 -6.65 1.14 -40.66
C GLY A 737 -6.98 2.62 -40.67
N GLY A 738 -7.59 3.17 -39.61
CA GLY A 738 -7.93 4.60 -39.54
C GLY A 738 -7.23 5.39 -38.44
N ARG A 739 -6.62 4.71 -37.47
CA ARG A 739 -5.80 5.34 -36.43
C ARG A 739 -4.53 5.98 -37.01
N CYS A 740 -3.96 6.93 -36.27
CA CYS A 740 -2.62 7.43 -36.56
C CYS A 740 -1.58 6.34 -36.21
N GLU A 741 -0.73 5.98 -37.16
CA GLU A 741 0.26 4.91 -36.98
C GLU A 741 1.44 5.35 -36.09
N SER A 742 1.78 6.65 -36.04
CA SER A 742 2.89 7.15 -35.22
C SER A 742 2.65 7.03 -33.71
N CYS A 743 1.42 7.28 -33.27
CA CYS A 743 1.03 7.14 -31.86
C CYS A 743 0.17 5.90 -31.61
N GLU A 744 0.01 5.04 -32.63
CA GLU A 744 -0.88 3.88 -32.61
C GLU A 744 -2.32 4.15 -32.09
N GLY A 745 -2.84 5.36 -32.33
CA GLY A 745 -4.16 5.79 -31.87
C GLY A 745 -4.24 6.38 -30.45
N ASP A 746 -3.14 6.48 -29.71
CA ASP A 746 -3.15 7.05 -28.35
C ASP A 746 -3.28 8.59 -28.37
N GLY A 747 -2.81 9.23 -29.45
CA GLY A 747 -2.79 10.69 -29.64
C GLY A 747 -1.62 11.40 -28.92
N ILE A 748 -0.95 10.69 -28.03
CA ILE A 748 0.21 11.14 -27.26
C ILE A 748 1.32 10.09 -27.35
N ILE A 749 2.55 10.52 -27.08
CA ILE A 749 3.74 9.67 -27.03
C ILE A 749 4.31 9.78 -25.62
N LYS A 750 4.60 8.63 -25.01
CA LYS A 750 5.23 8.55 -23.70
C LYS A 750 6.74 8.73 -23.87
N ILE A 751 7.30 9.72 -23.19
CA ILE A 751 8.74 9.95 -23.10
C ILE A 751 9.21 9.48 -21.72
N GLU A 752 10.10 8.49 -21.71
CA GLU A 752 10.68 7.97 -20.46
C GLU A 752 11.73 8.93 -19.91
N MET A 753 11.63 9.23 -18.62
CA MET A 753 12.49 10.18 -17.93
C MET A 753 13.24 9.46 -16.80
N ASN A 754 14.55 9.69 -16.67
CA ASN A 754 15.38 8.95 -15.70
C ASN A 754 15.11 9.34 -14.23
N PHE A 755 14.87 10.63 -13.95
CA PHE A 755 14.73 11.17 -12.59
C PHE A 755 13.38 11.82 -12.31
N LEU A 756 12.63 12.13 -13.37
CA LEU A 756 11.30 12.72 -13.29
C LEU A 756 10.28 11.64 -13.67
N PRO A 757 9.01 11.76 -13.24
CA PRO A 757 7.95 10.92 -13.77
C PRO A 757 7.89 11.03 -15.30
N ASP A 758 7.61 9.92 -15.96
CA ASP A 758 7.42 9.88 -17.42
C ASP A 758 6.40 10.93 -17.85
N VAL A 759 6.68 11.58 -18.97
CA VAL A 759 5.83 12.66 -19.50
C VAL A 759 5.18 12.22 -20.81
N TYR A 760 3.94 12.64 -21.01
CA TYR A 760 3.22 12.41 -22.24
C TYR A 760 3.24 13.69 -23.08
N VAL A 761 3.70 13.58 -24.32
CA VAL A 761 3.74 14.69 -25.27
C VAL A 761 2.73 14.43 -26.38
N VAL A 762 2.05 15.49 -26.85
CA VAL A 762 1.10 15.38 -27.96
C VAL A 762 1.81 14.87 -29.21
N CYS A 763 1.22 13.89 -29.89
CA CYS A 763 1.79 13.34 -31.12
C CYS A 763 1.89 14.43 -32.19
N GLU A 764 3.09 14.68 -32.70
CA GLU A 764 3.36 15.74 -33.69
C GLU A 764 2.62 15.52 -35.02
N ILE A 765 2.43 14.25 -35.42
CA ILE A 765 1.82 13.89 -36.72
C ILE A 765 0.31 14.13 -36.71
N CYS A 766 -0.40 13.59 -35.71
CA CYS A 766 -1.87 13.74 -35.63
C CYS A 766 -2.33 14.91 -34.77
N LYS A 767 -1.40 15.63 -34.11
CA LYS A 767 -1.69 16.73 -33.18
C LYS A 767 -2.74 16.36 -32.12
N GLY A 768 -2.65 15.13 -31.61
CA GLY A 768 -3.60 14.60 -30.62
C GLY A 768 -4.90 14.02 -31.18
N ALA A 769 -5.16 14.12 -32.48
CA ALA A 769 -6.42 13.69 -33.08
C ALA A 769 -6.65 12.17 -33.08
N ARG A 770 -5.62 11.35 -32.84
CA ARG A 770 -5.65 9.86 -32.82
C ARG A 770 -5.90 9.16 -34.15
N TYR A 771 -6.33 9.88 -35.19
CA TYR A 771 -6.67 9.33 -36.50
C TYR A 771 -5.76 9.90 -37.60
N ASN A 772 -5.69 9.17 -38.72
CA ASN A 772 -5.09 9.69 -39.95
C ASN A 772 -6.02 10.68 -40.66
N ARG A 773 -5.45 11.46 -41.58
CA ARG A 773 -6.13 12.54 -42.28
C ARG A 773 -7.37 12.06 -43.04
N GLU A 774 -7.29 10.92 -43.71
CA GLU A 774 -8.36 10.38 -44.55
C GLU A 774 -9.58 9.96 -43.73
N THR A 775 -9.38 9.55 -42.47
CA THR A 775 -10.48 9.21 -41.55
C THR A 775 -11.16 10.47 -41.02
N LEU A 776 -10.42 11.56 -40.83
CA LEU A 776 -10.94 12.85 -40.34
C LEU A 776 -11.70 13.65 -41.40
N GLU A 777 -11.65 13.25 -42.67
CA GLU A 777 -12.46 13.85 -43.74
C GLU A 777 -13.95 13.57 -43.57
N ILE A 778 -14.30 12.44 -42.97
CA ILE A 778 -15.69 12.03 -42.73
C ILE A 778 -16.30 12.89 -41.63
N LYS A 779 -17.38 13.60 -41.95
CA LYS A 779 -18.06 14.51 -41.01
C LYS A 779 -19.53 14.15 -40.80
N TYR A 780 -19.96 14.18 -39.54
CA TYR A 780 -21.36 14.16 -39.15
C TYR A 780 -21.72 15.53 -38.58
N LYS A 781 -22.76 16.19 -39.14
CA LYS A 781 -23.15 17.57 -38.79
C LYS A 781 -21.96 18.55 -38.74
N GLY A 782 -21.04 18.43 -39.72
CA GLY A 782 -19.86 19.29 -39.83
C GLY A 782 -18.69 18.94 -38.90
N LYS A 783 -18.82 17.93 -38.04
CA LYS A 783 -17.80 17.50 -37.06
C LYS A 783 -17.26 16.12 -37.42
N ASN A 784 -15.94 15.96 -37.41
CA ASN A 784 -15.31 14.66 -37.61
C ASN A 784 -15.29 13.84 -36.31
N ILE A 785 -14.81 12.60 -36.36
CA ILE A 785 -14.81 11.72 -35.18
C ILE A 785 -13.90 12.21 -34.04
N ALA A 786 -12.78 12.86 -34.35
CA ALA A 786 -11.91 13.45 -33.33
C ALA A 786 -12.58 14.67 -32.68
N ASP A 787 -13.27 15.50 -33.45
CA ASP A 787 -14.05 16.63 -32.92
C ASP A 787 -15.13 16.14 -31.95
N VAL A 788 -15.86 15.07 -32.32
CA VAL A 788 -16.88 14.45 -31.46
C VAL A 788 -16.26 13.89 -30.18
N LEU A 789 -15.10 13.24 -30.26
CA LEU A 789 -14.38 12.78 -29.06
C LEU A 789 -13.87 13.95 -28.20
N ASN A 790 -13.67 15.13 -28.79
CA ASN A 790 -13.23 16.31 -28.06
C ASN A 790 -14.39 17.09 -27.42
N MET A 791 -15.65 16.81 -27.76
CA MET A 791 -16.81 17.45 -27.13
C MET A 791 -16.90 17.13 -25.64
N SER A 792 -17.37 18.09 -24.85
CA SER A 792 -17.81 17.81 -23.48
C SER A 792 -19.04 16.89 -23.49
N VAL A 793 -19.31 16.21 -22.37
CA VAL A 793 -20.52 15.38 -22.24
C VAL A 793 -21.79 16.23 -22.42
N GLU A 794 -21.79 17.45 -21.91
CA GLU A 794 -22.90 18.41 -22.06
C GLU A 794 -23.13 18.81 -23.52
N GLU A 795 -22.07 19.18 -24.25
CA GLU A 795 -22.15 19.48 -25.68
C GLU A 795 -22.63 18.27 -26.48
N ALA A 796 -22.08 17.09 -26.19
CA ALA A 796 -22.43 15.86 -26.87
C ALA A 796 -23.89 15.45 -26.61
N LEU A 797 -24.41 15.73 -25.42
CA LEU A 797 -25.80 15.42 -25.05
C LEU A 797 -26.78 16.16 -25.97
N GLU A 798 -26.55 17.46 -26.20
CA GLU A 798 -27.38 18.26 -27.11
C GLU A 798 -27.11 17.88 -28.58
N PHE A 799 -25.86 17.63 -28.96
CA PHE A 799 -25.49 17.23 -30.31
C PHE A 799 -26.15 15.91 -30.77
N PHE A 800 -26.26 14.94 -29.85
CA PHE A 800 -26.85 13.61 -30.08
C PHE A 800 -28.28 13.44 -29.53
N LYS A 801 -28.98 14.54 -29.21
CA LYS A 801 -30.36 14.52 -28.69
C LYS A 801 -31.33 13.65 -29.50
N ASN A 802 -31.16 13.62 -30.83
CA ASN A 802 -32.02 12.87 -31.74
C ASN A 802 -31.63 11.38 -31.88
N ILE A 803 -30.62 10.89 -31.16
CA ILE A 803 -30.17 9.49 -31.20
C ILE A 803 -30.38 8.88 -29.80
N PRO A 804 -31.52 8.22 -29.55
CA PRO A 804 -31.91 7.79 -28.20
C PRO A 804 -30.90 6.89 -27.50
N GLN A 805 -30.24 5.99 -28.25
CA GLN A 805 -29.24 5.05 -27.69
C GLN A 805 -28.00 5.78 -27.16
N ILE A 806 -27.58 6.86 -27.81
CA ILE A 806 -26.44 7.69 -27.39
C ILE A 806 -26.89 8.62 -26.26
N ASN A 807 -28.00 9.33 -26.46
CA ASN A 807 -28.53 10.29 -25.50
C ASN A 807 -28.77 9.67 -24.11
N LYS A 808 -29.34 8.46 -24.06
CA LYS A 808 -29.56 7.71 -22.80
C LYS A 808 -28.28 7.43 -22.00
N LYS A 809 -27.14 7.28 -22.66
CA LYS A 809 -25.84 7.06 -21.99
C LYS A 809 -25.18 8.38 -21.59
N LEU A 810 -25.36 9.44 -22.39
CA LEU A 810 -24.81 10.75 -22.10
C LEU A 810 -25.54 11.44 -20.94
N ILE A 811 -26.87 11.30 -20.85
CA ILE A 811 -27.66 11.92 -19.78
C ILE A 811 -27.24 11.38 -18.40
N THR A 812 -26.89 10.09 -18.30
CA THR A 812 -26.44 9.54 -17.02
C THR A 812 -25.05 10.01 -16.62
N LEU A 813 -24.16 10.31 -17.58
CA LEU A 813 -22.88 10.98 -17.29
C LEU A 813 -23.11 12.45 -16.86
N TYR A 814 -24.05 13.14 -17.47
CA TYR A 814 -24.42 14.50 -17.08
C TYR A 814 -25.02 14.54 -15.67
N ASP A 815 -25.97 13.65 -15.37
CA ASP A 815 -26.65 13.55 -14.08
C ASP A 815 -25.70 13.27 -12.90
N VAL A 816 -24.60 12.54 -13.13
CA VAL A 816 -23.56 12.31 -12.10
C VAL A 816 -22.57 13.47 -11.96
N GLY A 817 -22.83 14.60 -12.61
CA GLY A 817 -22.01 15.81 -12.52
C GLY A 817 -20.76 15.80 -13.41
N LEU A 818 -20.72 14.97 -14.45
CA LEU A 818 -19.58 14.88 -15.38
C LEU A 818 -19.85 15.59 -16.72
N GLY A 819 -20.75 16.58 -16.76
CA GLY A 819 -21.05 17.34 -17.98
C GLY A 819 -19.80 17.96 -18.63
N TYR A 820 -18.80 18.33 -17.82
CA TYR A 820 -17.60 19.03 -18.26
C TYR A 820 -16.50 18.15 -18.85
N ILE A 821 -16.49 16.84 -18.60
CA ILE A 821 -15.41 15.97 -19.11
C ILE A 821 -15.57 15.77 -20.61
N ARG A 822 -14.45 15.59 -21.33
CA ARG A 822 -14.51 15.30 -22.77
C ARG A 822 -14.73 13.81 -23.00
N LEU A 823 -15.50 13.44 -24.03
CA LEU A 823 -15.82 12.04 -24.34
C LEU A 823 -14.57 11.16 -24.55
N GLY A 824 -13.56 11.71 -25.22
CA GLY A 824 -12.29 11.09 -25.52
C GLY A 824 -11.20 11.33 -24.49
N GLN A 825 -11.49 12.03 -23.38
CA GLN A 825 -10.52 12.32 -22.33
C GLN A 825 -9.86 11.04 -21.81
N GLN A 826 -8.55 11.04 -21.70
CA GLN A 826 -7.79 9.84 -21.36
C GLN A 826 -8.06 9.42 -19.92
N ALA A 827 -8.27 8.11 -19.70
CA ALA A 827 -8.54 7.56 -18.37
C ALA A 827 -7.44 7.87 -17.35
N THR A 828 -6.18 7.99 -17.79
CA THR A 828 -5.02 8.32 -16.95
C THR A 828 -5.03 9.76 -16.44
N THR A 829 -5.83 10.64 -17.05
CA THR A 829 -5.99 12.05 -16.66
C THR A 829 -7.23 12.30 -15.80
N LEU A 830 -8.09 11.29 -15.63
CA LEU A 830 -9.24 11.39 -14.74
C LEU A 830 -8.79 11.20 -13.29
N SER A 831 -9.35 12.02 -12.40
CA SER A 831 -9.27 11.81 -10.95
C SER A 831 -9.99 10.52 -10.54
N GLY A 832 -9.66 10.00 -9.35
CA GLY A 832 -10.32 8.82 -8.79
C GLY A 832 -11.85 9.00 -8.67
N GLY A 833 -12.29 10.19 -8.23
CA GLY A 833 -13.71 10.53 -8.13
C GLY A 833 -14.41 10.70 -9.48
N GLU A 834 -13.75 11.24 -10.51
CA GLU A 834 -14.31 11.24 -11.89
C GLU A 834 -14.43 9.82 -12.44
N ALA A 835 -13.39 9.00 -12.27
CA ALA A 835 -13.41 7.59 -12.68
C ALA A 835 -14.55 6.82 -12.01
N GLN A 836 -14.74 7.01 -10.71
CA GLN A 836 -15.85 6.42 -9.95
C GLN A 836 -17.22 6.88 -10.48
N ARG A 837 -17.40 8.17 -10.75
CA ARG A 837 -18.65 8.71 -11.30
C ARG A 837 -18.93 8.22 -12.73
N VAL A 838 -17.92 7.99 -13.56
CA VAL A 838 -18.11 7.35 -14.89
C VAL A 838 -18.66 5.94 -14.75
N LYS A 839 -18.19 5.16 -13.77
CA LYS A 839 -18.73 3.82 -13.45
C LYS A 839 -20.17 3.91 -12.97
N LEU A 840 -20.47 4.84 -12.05
CA LEU A 840 -21.82 5.10 -11.55
C LEU A 840 -22.79 5.46 -12.68
N GLY A 841 -22.40 6.40 -13.56
CA GLY A 841 -23.18 6.78 -14.74
C GLY A 841 -23.42 5.61 -15.71
N THR A 842 -22.48 4.67 -15.78
CA THR A 842 -22.59 3.45 -16.59
C THR A 842 -23.66 2.51 -16.02
N GLU A 843 -23.68 2.30 -14.69
CA GLU A 843 -24.69 1.46 -14.03
C GLU A 843 -26.10 2.07 -14.10
N LEU A 844 -26.23 3.40 -13.92
CA LEU A 844 -27.51 4.09 -14.08
C LEU A 844 -28.12 3.94 -15.47
N SER A 845 -27.28 3.81 -16.51
CA SER A 845 -27.72 3.66 -17.90
C SER A 845 -28.36 2.29 -18.18
N ARG A 846 -28.16 1.31 -17.30
CA ARG A 846 -28.75 -0.02 -17.39
C ARG A 846 -30.21 0.00 -16.91
N VAL A 847 -31.05 -0.82 -17.54
CA VAL A 847 -32.51 -0.93 -17.28
C VAL A 847 -32.84 -2.16 -16.44
N SER A 848 -31.85 -2.78 -15.78
CA SER A 848 -32.10 -4.05 -15.11
C SER A 848 -33.01 -3.87 -13.89
N GLN A 849 -33.93 -4.83 -13.70
CA GLN A 849 -34.77 -4.93 -12.49
C GLN A 849 -34.11 -5.77 -11.38
N ASP A 850 -32.85 -6.18 -11.58
CA ASP A 850 -32.08 -6.97 -10.60
C ASP A 850 -32.00 -6.25 -9.25
N ARG A 851 -32.24 -6.99 -8.17
CA ARG A 851 -32.03 -6.55 -6.79
C ARG A 851 -30.53 -6.47 -6.53
N THR A 852 -29.97 -5.29 -6.79
CA THR A 852 -28.53 -5.09 -6.80
C THR A 852 -28.05 -4.51 -5.47
N PHE A 853 -26.93 -5.05 -4.97
CA PHE A 853 -26.20 -4.49 -3.84
C PHE A 853 -25.04 -3.64 -4.35
N TYR A 854 -25.16 -2.31 -4.28
CA TYR A 854 -24.10 -1.38 -4.69
C TYR A 854 -23.20 -1.05 -3.50
N ILE A 855 -21.89 -1.05 -3.72
CA ILE A 855 -20.88 -0.63 -2.75
C ILE A 855 -20.11 0.55 -3.33
N LEU A 856 -20.04 1.65 -2.59
CA LEU A 856 -19.27 2.83 -2.95
C LEU A 856 -18.28 3.17 -1.84
N ASP A 857 -17.02 3.37 -2.22
CA ASP A 857 -15.95 3.76 -1.30
C ASP A 857 -15.66 5.26 -1.44
N GLU A 858 -15.92 6.01 -0.37
CA GLU A 858 -15.72 7.47 -0.23
C GLU A 858 -16.12 8.29 -1.48
N PRO A 859 -17.38 8.19 -1.97
CA PRO A 859 -17.78 8.82 -3.22
C PRO A 859 -17.83 10.35 -3.18
N THR A 860 -17.68 10.98 -2.00
CA THR A 860 -17.57 12.44 -1.89
C THR A 860 -16.15 12.98 -2.07
N THR A 861 -15.17 12.10 -2.27
CA THR A 861 -13.79 12.49 -2.58
C THR A 861 -13.75 13.41 -3.81
N GLY A 862 -13.12 14.58 -3.73
CA GLY A 862 -13.03 15.50 -4.86
C GLY A 862 -14.26 16.38 -5.10
N LEU A 863 -15.28 16.32 -4.24
CA LEU A 863 -16.58 16.94 -4.49
C LEU A 863 -16.84 18.17 -3.64
N HIS A 864 -17.29 19.23 -4.30
CA HIS A 864 -17.86 20.40 -3.65
C HIS A 864 -19.26 20.07 -3.08
N PHE A 865 -19.76 20.86 -2.12
CA PHE A 865 -21.09 20.66 -1.51
C PHE A 865 -22.23 20.49 -2.53
N GLU A 866 -22.20 21.25 -3.61
CA GLU A 866 -23.17 21.12 -4.72
C GLU A 866 -23.07 19.77 -5.41
N ASP A 867 -21.85 19.31 -5.67
CA ASP A 867 -21.60 18.04 -6.35
C ASP A 867 -22.00 16.86 -5.43
N VAL A 868 -21.80 16.99 -4.12
CA VAL A 868 -22.32 16.03 -3.12
C VAL A 868 -23.84 15.98 -3.17
N ASN A 869 -24.53 17.12 -3.30
CA ASN A 869 -25.99 17.16 -3.44
C ASN A 869 -26.46 16.41 -4.71
N LEU A 870 -25.79 16.63 -5.85
CA LEU A 870 -26.09 15.93 -7.11
C LEU A 870 -25.83 14.41 -6.99
N LEU A 871 -24.70 14.03 -6.40
CA LEU A 871 -24.36 12.64 -6.14
C LEU A 871 -25.42 11.97 -5.26
N LEU A 872 -25.83 12.62 -4.16
CA LEU A 872 -26.88 12.10 -3.29
C LEU A 872 -28.17 11.87 -4.08
N ALA A 873 -28.62 12.82 -4.90
CA ALA A 873 -29.81 12.62 -5.73
C ALA A 873 -29.71 11.38 -6.65
N VAL A 874 -28.52 11.10 -7.18
CA VAL A 874 -28.24 9.90 -7.97
C VAL A 874 -28.30 8.62 -7.12
N LEU A 875 -27.67 8.60 -5.95
CA LEU A 875 -27.68 7.44 -5.06
C LEU A 875 -29.09 7.12 -4.57
N GLN A 876 -29.86 8.16 -4.23
CA GLN A 876 -31.26 8.03 -3.84
C GLN A 876 -32.09 7.41 -4.98
N ARG A 877 -31.86 7.82 -6.24
CA ARG A 877 -32.51 7.22 -7.42
C ARG A 877 -32.21 5.72 -7.59
N LEU A 878 -31.02 5.25 -7.21
CA LEU A 878 -30.70 3.81 -7.22
C LEU A 878 -31.51 3.06 -6.15
N VAL A 879 -31.61 3.64 -4.94
CA VAL A 879 -32.40 3.07 -3.85
C VAL A 879 -33.89 3.05 -4.18
N ASP A 880 -34.41 4.10 -4.82
CA ASP A 880 -35.82 4.20 -5.23
C ASP A 880 -36.20 3.14 -6.27
N ARG A 881 -35.23 2.61 -7.04
CA ARG A 881 -35.43 1.45 -7.92
C ARG A 881 -35.47 0.10 -7.17
N GLY A 882 -35.41 0.11 -5.84
CA GLY A 882 -35.42 -1.08 -4.98
C GLY A 882 -34.03 -1.69 -4.72
N ASN A 883 -32.95 -1.01 -5.11
CA ASN A 883 -31.59 -1.47 -4.85
C ASN A 883 -31.13 -1.13 -3.43
N THR A 884 -30.08 -1.80 -2.96
CA THR A 884 -29.39 -1.45 -1.72
C THR A 884 -28.11 -0.71 -2.07
N VAL A 885 -27.86 0.44 -1.44
CA VAL A 885 -26.66 1.24 -1.67
C VAL A 885 -25.90 1.34 -0.36
N VAL A 886 -24.73 0.71 -0.29
CA VAL A 886 -23.81 0.79 0.84
C VAL A 886 -22.68 1.76 0.50
N VAL A 887 -22.46 2.74 1.36
CA VAL A 887 -21.45 3.78 1.17
C VAL A 887 -20.51 3.79 2.35
N ILE A 888 -19.20 3.72 2.12
CA ILE A 888 -18.18 4.02 3.14
C ILE A 888 -17.94 5.51 3.11
N GLU A 889 -18.25 6.22 4.20
CA GLU A 889 -18.13 7.68 4.22
C GLU A 889 -17.78 8.27 5.59
N HIS A 890 -17.20 9.46 5.53
CA HIS A 890 -16.91 10.35 6.64
C HIS A 890 -17.65 11.69 6.52
N ASN A 891 -18.17 12.02 5.33
CA ASN A 891 -18.88 13.26 5.07
C ASN A 891 -20.23 13.29 5.80
N LEU A 892 -20.40 14.30 6.67
CA LEU A 892 -21.59 14.46 7.50
C LEU A 892 -22.88 14.70 6.68
N ASP A 893 -22.78 15.31 5.49
CA ASP A 893 -23.94 15.50 4.61
C ASP A 893 -24.44 14.20 3.99
N VAL A 894 -23.54 13.23 3.76
CA VAL A 894 -23.93 11.88 3.32
C VAL A 894 -24.50 11.08 4.49
N ILE A 895 -23.83 11.12 5.64
CA ILE A 895 -24.25 10.38 6.84
C ILE A 895 -25.64 10.84 7.30
N LYS A 896 -25.92 12.15 7.33
CA LYS A 896 -27.24 12.67 7.73
C LYS A 896 -28.34 12.31 6.73
N SER A 897 -27.98 12.08 5.47
CA SER A 897 -28.90 11.73 4.38
C SER A 897 -29.18 10.22 4.26
N ALA A 898 -28.46 9.39 5.01
CA ALA A 898 -28.57 7.93 4.98
C ALA A 898 -29.84 7.41 5.65
N ASP A 899 -30.41 6.31 5.18
CA ASP A 899 -31.53 5.67 5.86
C ASP A 899 -31.07 4.85 7.08
N TRP A 900 -29.83 4.37 7.05
CA TRP A 900 -29.21 3.56 8.10
C TRP A 900 -27.71 3.84 8.19
N VAL A 901 -27.15 3.77 9.39
CA VAL A 901 -25.72 3.99 9.65
C VAL A 901 -25.16 2.85 10.48
N ILE A 902 -23.96 2.40 10.12
CA ILE A 902 -23.15 1.41 10.82
C ILE A 902 -21.84 2.10 11.23
N ASP A 903 -21.63 2.31 12.53
CA ASP A 903 -20.46 3.01 13.06
C ASP A 903 -19.47 2.01 13.66
N LEU A 904 -18.23 2.02 13.16
CA LEU A 904 -17.13 1.17 13.61
C LEU A 904 -16.09 1.95 14.43
N GLY A 905 -15.55 1.32 15.46
CA GLY A 905 -14.57 1.96 16.35
C GLY A 905 -14.21 1.09 17.55
N PRO A 906 -13.96 1.68 18.74
CA PRO A 906 -14.05 3.12 19.04
C PRO A 906 -12.90 3.93 18.43
N GLU A 907 -11.73 3.32 18.26
CA GLU A 907 -10.52 3.93 17.68
C GLU A 907 -10.07 3.21 16.40
N GLY A 908 -8.90 3.57 15.87
CA GLY A 908 -8.25 2.88 14.75
C GLY A 908 -7.27 1.78 15.21
N GLY A 909 -6.92 0.86 14.31
CA GLY A 909 -5.94 -0.19 14.60
C GLY A 909 -6.43 -1.21 15.62
N GLU A 910 -5.56 -1.62 16.55
CA GLU A 910 -5.84 -2.64 17.58
C GLU A 910 -6.97 -2.23 18.54
N GLU A 911 -7.14 -0.93 18.80
CA GLU A 911 -8.20 -0.38 19.65
C GLU A 911 -9.55 -0.30 18.91
N GLY A 912 -9.58 -0.55 17.61
CA GLY A 912 -10.78 -0.53 16.76
C GLY A 912 -11.42 -1.90 16.52
N GLY A 913 -12.11 -2.02 15.37
CA GLY A 913 -12.65 -3.27 14.85
C GLY A 913 -13.89 -3.80 15.56
N GLN A 914 -14.60 -2.93 16.29
CA GLN A 914 -15.86 -3.25 16.96
C GLN A 914 -17.02 -2.48 16.33
N LEU A 915 -18.22 -3.05 16.39
CA LEU A 915 -19.45 -2.35 16.06
C LEU A 915 -19.87 -1.47 17.24
N ILE A 916 -19.86 -0.15 17.06
CA ILE A 916 -20.24 0.82 18.09
C ILE A 916 -21.73 1.06 18.06
N PHE A 917 -22.30 1.22 16.87
CA PHE A 917 -23.71 1.53 16.70
C PHE A 917 -24.22 1.05 15.34
N SER A 918 -25.49 0.63 15.28
CA SER A 918 -26.21 0.33 14.05
C SER A 918 -27.65 0.82 14.18
N GLY A 919 -28.08 1.76 13.34
CA GLY A 919 -29.37 2.42 13.48
C GLY A 919 -29.58 3.60 12.54
N THR A 920 -30.57 4.44 12.83
CA THR A 920 -30.80 5.68 12.08
C THR A 920 -29.81 6.77 12.51
N PRO A 921 -29.50 7.76 11.64
CA PRO A 921 -28.70 8.93 11.98
C PRO A 921 -29.12 9.66 13.27
N GLU A 922 -30.42 9.78 13.53
CA GLU A 922 -30.94 10.44 14.74
C GLU A 922 -30.51 9.70 16.00
N LYS A 923 -30.72 8.38 16.03
CA LYS A 923 -30.35 7.55 17.17
C LYS A 923 -28.83 7.49 17.37
N LEU A 924 -28.06 7.53 16.29
CA LEU A 924 -26.60 7.64 16.36
C LEU A 924 -26.18 8.95 17.03
N SER A 925 -26.86 10.06 16.73
CA SER A 925 -26.53 11.38 17.28
C SER A 925 -26.75 11.51 18.80
N GLU A 926 -27.59 10.63 19.36
CA GLU A 926 -27.86 10.54 20.79
C GLU A 926 -26.94 9.55 21.51
N TYR A 927 -26.18 8.73 20.76
CA TYR A 927 -25.34 7.67 21.32
C TYR A 927 -24.00 8.23 21.82
N PRO A 928 -23.70 8.18 23.14
CA PRO A 928 -22.54 8.87 23.72
C PRO A 928 -21.19 8.22 23.36
N GLY A 929 -21.18 6.93 23.01
CA GLY A 929 -19.96 6.20 22.66
C GLY A 929 -19.47 6.41 21.22
N SER A 930 -20.19 7.20 20.39
CA SER A 930 -19.85 7.41 18.99
C SER A 930 -19.25 8.80 18.76
N TYR A 931 -18.03 8.84 18.21
CA TYR A 931 -17.46 10.08 17.68
C TYR A 931 -18.32 10.62 16.54
N THR A 932 -18.76 9.76 15.61
CA THR A 932 -19.63 10.16 14.50
C THR A 932 -20.91 10.82 15.02
N GLY A 933 -21.56 10.21 16.02
CA GLY A 933 -22.76 10.74 16.67
C GLY A 933 -22.58 12.13 17.25
N THR A 934 -21.44 12.38 17.90
CA THR A 934 -21.09 13.68 18.50
C THR A 934 -21.06 14.81 17.45
N PHE A 935 -20.42 14.58 16.29
CA PHE A 935 -20.37 15.57 15.22
C PHE A 935 -21.72 15.67 14.49
N LEU A 936 -22.36 14.53 14.23
CA LEU A 936 -23.65 14.47 13.54
C LEU A 936 -24.76 15.22 14.29
N LYS A 937 -24.73 15.21 15.62
CA LYS A 937 -25.68 15.97 16.47
C LYS A 937 -25.66 17.46 16.15
N THR A 938 -24.49 18.04 15.92
CA THR A 938 -24.37 19.47 15.58
C THR A 938 -24.98 19.77 14.20
N THR A 939 -24.77 18.87 13.23
CA THR A 939 -25.30 19.00 11.87
C THR A 939 -26.82 18.83 11.81
N LEU A 940 -27.38 17.88 12.58
CA LEU A 940 -28.82 17.66 12.65
C LEU A 940 -29.53 18.81 13.39
N ASN A 941 -28.99 19.26 14.52
CA ASN A 941 -29.59 20.37 15.29
C ASN A 941 -29.48 21.71 14.55
N GLY A 942 -28.40 21.94 13.80
CA GLY A 942 -28.26 23.12 12.95
C GLY A 942 -29.26 23.19 11.78
N ALA A 943 -29.83 22.04 11.39
CA ALA A 943 -30.88 21.94 10.37
C ALA A 943 -32.30 22.02 10.96
N LEU A 944 -32.49 21.62 12.23
CA LEU A 944 -33.77 21.68 12.95
C LEU A 944 -34.05 23.04 13.62
N GLY A 945 -33.01 23.87 13.81
CA GLY A 945 -33.10 25.19 14.44
C GLY A 945 -33.21 26.38 13.48
N LYS A 946 -33.58 26.17 12.22
CA LYS A 946 -33.77 27.25 11.21
C LYS A 946 -35.05 27.10 10.42
#